data_AF-A0A367EN00-F1
#
_entry.id   AF-A0A367EN00-F1
#
_cell.length_a   1.000
_cell.length_b   1.000
_cell.length_c   1.000
_cell.angle_alpha   90.00
_cell.angle_beta   90.00
_cell.angle_gamma   90.00
#
_symmetry.space_group_name_H-M   'P 1'
#
loop_
_entity.id
_entity.type
_entity.pdbx_description
1 polymer ?
#
loop_
_entity_poly.entity_id
_entity_poly.type
_entity_poly.pdbx_seq_one_letter_code
_entity_poly.pdbx_strand_id
1 'polypeptide(L)'
;MMAVRQAAQSTRVQVNETHETSWDRVWARETSKILVYVPPWLVGALGFGLGWVFHVTLDSDDPDTVAWISVFMTCCSLVLSAITFGQSHARGPWGKTHTTSTTFLAGMWVMAATWQGPTHPVVGRVALVGGVTLALSWNIRSAIRARGLDAPGAISDKLAFLFGHGTEAAGMRAVQARTTKALEHKVEGDVQLDPGRHIADDLAKKIPYIESAMGLPPGSINPAADPDDASKAKVVISDPRVMKNPIPWPGPSRPGGSVAEPFRLALWQDLDEVAYVIVGHHLQMMGMTGAGKGFGGAWNYLAEFISRVGGAVFAGDITKGEQTLGPLRPALHRFETTKAGVKAMLAELQSKVKERTDHLASKGLAKWKPGCGLTYWLIWLEEFPDIYDALSDKEQESFLSMLKAIRSAGGTIVMSLQRSDYTQMPTLARGQLAKMCFGVENSADAGFGLSERQQDAGCRPELWTNAQPGMAYLDAPSIEEGRYAMPMRTFAWGLDDKGEFDDERANAAMRAYAATYPAAAKQVDETTAALSRITDAPSAPTAAADGPSRPPVDRDLLLQAVELVVTHQYASAAMLQRKLRIGFQDAGRLLDAMEHGGIVGPPGEDGAYEVKASPGALPLALAMVLGDPETGRIGLGQDDQEDPDDEDDVKNVATEYLKTDDPDPAVTAGPDDDIPDIPDGEPPWRFAPPGVKMTPEQRGQALLARLQELYDGGAREVSTGDFKPLWETTDISRSWIQKQMKRLSEAGIIGERDEAGQRYAMPDRPELP
;
A
#
# COMPACT_ATOMS: atom_id res chain seq x y z
N MET A 1 -25.63 35.05 44.48
CA MET A 1 -25.28 34.32 43.23
C MET A 1 -25.26 32.79 43.38
N MET A 2 -26.02 32.23 44.35
CA MET A 2 -26.14 30.77 44.57
C MET A 2 -27.47 30.18 44.05
N ALA A 3 -28.41 31.01 43.60
CA ALA A 3 -29.70 30.56 43.05
C ALA A 3 -29.69 30.27 41.53
N VAL A 4 -28.55 30.40 40.86
CA VAL A 4 -28.40 30.13 39.41
C VAL A 4 -27.61 28.84 39.14
N ARG A 5 -27.11 28.17 40.20
CA ARG A 5 -26.32 26.93 40.09
C ARG A 5 -27.11 25.63 40.36
N GLN A 6 -28.42 25.70 40.60
CA GLN A 6 -29.23 24.50 40.92
C GLN A 6 -30.28 24.13 39.85
N ALA A 7 -30.33 24.83 38.71
CA ALA A 7 -31.30 24.57 37.64
C ALA A 7 -30.69 23.98 36.34
N ALA A 8 -29.39 23.66 36.32
CA ALA A 8 -28.70 23.15 35.12
C ALA A 8 -28.18 21.71 35.26
N GLN A 9 -28.66 20.97 36.28
CA GLN A 9 -28.35 19.54 36.48
C GLN A 9 -29.65 18.76 36.71
N SER A 10 -30.48 18.60 35.67
CA SER A 10 -31.47 17.50 35.65
C SER A 10 -32.09 17.16 34.28
N THR A 11 -31.61 17.70 33.15
CA THR A 11 -32.08 17.23 31.83
C THR A 11 -31.30 15.98 31.41
N ARG A 12 -31.39 14.90 32.20
CA ARG A 12 -31.35 13.55 31.64
C ARG A 12 -32.56 13.49 30.72
N VAL A 13 -32.31 13.38 29.42
CA VAL A 13 -33.32 12.89 28.49
C VAL A 13 -33.68 11.49 29.00
N GLN A 14 -34.75 11.39 29.80
CA GLN A 14 -35.51 10.16 29.88
C GLN A 14 -36.06 9.97 28.47
N VAL A 15 -35.33 9.20 27.68
CA VAL A 15 -35.91 8.46 26.57
C VAL A 15 -36.98 7.62 27.23
N ASN A 16 -38.23 8.04 27.10
CA ASN A 16 -39.37 7.17 27.36
C ASN A 16 -39.23 6.03 26.35
N GLU A 17 -38.61 4.94 26.77
CA GLU A 17 -38.79 3.63 26.16
C GLU A 17 -40.24 3.23 26.41
N THR A 18 -41.15 3.80 25.63
CA THR A 18 -42.39 3.11 25.32
C THR A 18 -41.99 1.88 24.53
N HIS A 19 -42.01 0.72 25.18
CA HIS A 19 -42.07 -0.58 24.54
C HIS A 19 -43.36 -0.63 23.69
N GLU A 20 -43.36 0.02 22.54
CA GLU A 20 -44.31 -0.27 21.48
C GLU A 20 -43.85 -1.58 20.84
N THR A 21 -44.70 -2.59 20.97
CA THR A 21 -44.41 -3.94 20.54
C THR A 21 -44.15 -3.97 19.03
N SER A 22 -43.29 -4.90 18.58
CA SER A 22 -43.00 -5.10 17.14
C SER A 22 -44.27 -5.27 16.30
N TRP A 23 -45.36 -5.73 16.93
CA TRP A 23 -46.68 -5.88 16.35
C TRP A 23 -47.37 -4.56 16.01
N ASP A 24 -47.20 -3.49 16.79
CA ASP A 24 -47.82 -2.18 16.51
C ASP A 24 -47.14 -1.49 15.33
N ARG A 25 -45.83 -1.64 15.15
CA ARG A 25 -45.11 -1.19 13.94
C ARG A 25 -45.49 -1.99 12.72
N VAL A 26 -45.68 -3.31 12.87
CA VAL A 26 -46.13 -4.18 11.76
C VAL A 26 -47.57 -3.83 11.39
N TRP A 27 -48.47 -3.63 12.35
CA TRP A 27 -49.84 -3.21 12.11
C TRP A 27 -49.93 -1.79 11.53
N ALA A 28 -49.16 -0.82 12.03
CA ALA A 28 -49.08 0.54 11.47
C ALA A 28 -48.51 0.52 10.03
N ARG A 29 -47.51 -0.33 9.78
CA ARG A 29 -46.92 -0.52 8.44
C ARG A 29 -47.89 -1.18 7.48
N GLU A 30 -48.58 -2.25 7.88
CA GLU A 30 -49.59 -2.94 7.05
C GLU A 30 -50.85 -2.09 6.84
N THR A 31 -51.34 -1.38 7.87
CA THR A 31 -52.46 -0.43 7.72
C THR A 31 -52.09 0.75 6.83
N SER A 32 -50.87 1.28 6.91
CA SER A 32 -50.42 2.32 5.96
C SER A 32 -50.38 1.82 4.52
N LYS A 33 -49.99 0.56 4.29
CA LYS A 33 -49.99 -0.04 2.93
C LYS A 33 -51.41 -0.17 2.39
N ILE A 34 -52.37 -0.56 3.21
CA ILE A 34 -53.78 -0.69 2.80
C ILE A 34 -54.39 0.69 2.52
N LEU A 35 -54.10 1.69 3.36
CA LEU A 35 -54.61 3.06 3.22
C LEU A 35 -54.19 3.75 1.92
N VAL A 36 -53.06 3.36 1.32
CA VAL A 36 -52.62 3.89 0.01
C VAL A 36 -53.58 3.51 -1.14
N TYR A 37 -54.36 2.44 -1.00
CA TYR A 37 -55.25 1.93 -2.05
C TYR A 37 -56.70 2.40 -1.94
N VAL A 38 -57.05 3.13 -0.88
CA VAL A 38 -58.41 3.58 -0.56
C VAL A 38 -58.82 4.86 -1.32
N PRO A 39 -57.95 5.88 -1.50
CA PRO A 39 -58.36 7.17 -2.08
C PRO A 39 -59.07 7.11 -3.44
N PRO A 40 -58.66 6.28 -4.42
CA PRO A 40 -59.35 6.22 -5.72
C PRO A 40 -60.82 5.79 -5.62
N TRP A 41 -61.16 4.94 -4.64
CA TRP A 41 -62.53 4.48 -4.40
C TRP A 41 -63.39 5.56 -3.73
N LEU A 42 -62.81 6.31 -2.78
CA LEU A 42 -63.46 7.45 -2.17
C LEU A 42 -63.74 8.56 -3.19
N VAL A 43 -62.78 8.85 -4.06
CA VAL A 43 -62.97 9.83 -5.15
C VAL A 43 -64.06 9.39 -6.11
N GLY A 44 -64.14 8.10 -6.45
CA GLY A 44 -65.23 7.56 -7.27
C GLY A 44 -66.61 7.72 -6.61
N ALA A 45 -66.71 7.41 -5.32
CA ALA A 45 -67.95 7.57 -4.55
C ALA A 45 -68.39 9.04 -4.42
N LEU A 46 -67.43 9.95 -4.15
CA LEU A 46 -67.68 11.39 -4.10
C LEU A 46 -68.08 11.95 -5.47
N GLY A 47 -67.44 11.48 -6.54
CA GLY A 47 -67.81 11.85 -7.92
C GLY A 47 -69.23 11.43 -8.27
N PHE A 48 -69.65 10.24 -7.85
CA PHE A 48 -71.03 9.78 -8.01
C PHE A 48 -72.03 10.67 -7.26
N GLY A 49 -71.71 11.02 -6.00
CA GLY A 49 -72.50 11.97 -5.20
C GLY A 49 -72.58 13.36 -5.82
N LEU A 50 -71.49 13.86 -6.41
CA LEU A 50 -71.45 15.14 -7.11
C LEU A 50 -72.38 15.13 -8.34
N GLY A 51 -72.37 14.06 -9.12
CA GLY A 51 -73.29 13.87 -10.24
C GLY A 51 -74.76 13.89 -9.79
N TRP A 52 -75.07 13.30 -8.63
CA TRP A 52 -76.41 13.37 -8.04
C TRP A 52 -76.80 14.80 -7.63
N VAL A 53 -75.92 15.51 -6.94
CA VAL A 53 -76.17 16.90 -6.52
C VAL A 53 -76.41 17.79 -7.73
N PHE A 54 -75.57 17.68 -8.78
CA PHE A 54 -75.73 18.47 -9.99
C PHE A 54 -77.00 18.12 -10.75
N HIS A 55 -77.37 16.85 -10.84
CA HIS A 55 -78.66 16.47 -11.42
C HIS A 55 -79.84 17.11 -10.67
N VAL A 56 -79.81 17.18 -9.34
CA VAL A 56 -80.93 17.79 -8.59
C VAL A 56 -80.92 19.32 -8.65
N THR A 57 -79.76 19.96 -8.85
CA THR A 57 -79.61 21.42 -8.72
C THR A 57 -79.50 22.17 -10.03
N LEU A 58 -79.01 21.52 -11.09
CA LEU A 58 -78.70 22.14 -12.39
C LEU A 58 -79.58 21.61 -13.51
N ASP A 59 -80.37 20.56 -13.27
CA ASP A 59 -81.32 20.03 -14.26
C ASP A 59 -82.40 21.07 -14.59
N SER A 60 -82.72 21.20 -15.87
CA SER A 60 -83.62 22.22 -16.38
C SER A 60 -84.21 21.77 -17.72
N ASP A 61 -85.50 22.03 -17.93
CA ASP A 61 -86.17 21.78 -19.20
C ASP A 61 -85.94 22.90 -20.23
N ASP A 62 -85.32 24.02 -19.82
CA ASP A 62 -85.04 25.16 -20.71
C ASP A 62 -83.79 24.90 -21.57
N PRO A 63 -83.93 24.82 -22.92
CA PRO A 63 -82.81 24.51 -23.81
C PRO A 63 -81.64 25.49 -23.70
N ASP A 64 -81.92 26.78 -23.43
CA ASP A 64 -80.89 27.80 -23.31
C ASP A 64 -80.07 27.61 -22.02
N THR A 65 -80.75 27.35 -20.89
CA THR A 65 -80.12 27.01 -19.61
C THR A 65 -79.26 25.74 -19.72
N VAL A 66 -79.79 24.69 -20.36
CA VAL A 66 -79.05 23.43 -20.59
C VAL A 66 -77.81 23.66 -21.44
N ALA A 67 -77.91 24.46 -22.51
CA ALA A 67 -76.80 24.76 -23.38
C ALA A 67 -75.68 25.52 -22.65
N TRP A 68 -76.00 26.59 -21.93
CA TRP A 68 -75.00 27.40 -21.23
C TRP A 68 -74.34 26.66 -20.05
N ILE A 69 -75.11 25.88 -19.28
CA ILE A 69 -74.55 25.05 -18.20
C ILE A 69 -73.66 23.95 -18.78
N SER A 70 -74.04 23.33 -19.90
CA SER A 70 -73.21 22.31 -20.57
C SER A 70 -71.89 22.88 -21.08
N VAL A 71 -71.91 24.07 -21.68
CA VAL A 71 -70.70 24.79 -22.10
C VAL A 71 -69.82 25.07 -20.89
N PHE A 72 -70.39 25.59 -19.81
CA PHE A 72 -69.64 25.91 -18.59
C PHE A 72 -69.01 24.67 -17.95
N MET A 73 -69.75 23.57 -17.82
CA MET A 73 -69.24 22.30 -17.28
C MET A 73 -68.12 21.72 -18.15
N THR A 74 -68.26 21.81 -19.48
CA THR A 74 -67.22 21.38 -20.42
C THR A 74 -65.96 22.22 -20.25
N CYS A 75 -66.08 23.55 -20.14
CA CYS A 75 -64.95 24.43 -19.86
C CYS A 75 -64.28 24.10 -18.52
N CYS A 76 -65.05 23.87 -17.45
CA CYS A 76 -64.52 23.46 -16.15
C CYS A 76 -63.77 22.13 -16.22
N SER A 77 -64.31 21.14 -16.96
CA SER A 77 -63.64 19.85 -17.15
C SER A 77 -62.32 20.01 -17.92
N LEU A 78 -62.30 20.82 -18.98
CA LEU A 78 -61.09 21.07 -19.77
C LEU A 78 -60.03 21.84 -18.98
N VAL A 79 -60.44 22.86 -18.22
CA VAL A 79 -59.54 23.62 -17.33
C VAL A 79 -58.96 22.71 -16.26
N LEU A 80 -59.78 21.86 -15.62
CA LEU A 80 -59.31 20.91 -14.62
C LEU A 80 -58.34 19.90 -15.22
N SER A 81 -58.62 19.37 -16.41
CA SER A 81 -57.69 18.50 -17.14
C SER A 81 -56.38 19.20 -17.50
N ALA A 82 -56.41 20.47 -17.91
CA ALA A 82 -55.22 21.25 -18.21
C ALA A 82 -54.38 21.54 -16.95
N ILE A 83 -55.03 21.88 -15.82
CA ILE A 83 -54.37 22.05 -14.52
C ILE A 83 -53.75 20.72 -14.07
N THR A 84 -54.47 19.60 -14.18
CA THR A 84 -53.95 18.26 -13.87
C THR A 84 -52.73 17.92 -14.72
N PHE A 85 -52.75 18.24 -16.00
CA PHE A 85 -51.61 18.03 -16.90
C PHE A 85 -50.40 18.88 -16.49
N GLY A 86 -50.62 20.15 -16.17
CA GLY A 86 -49.58 21.07 -15.67
C GLY A 86 -49.02 20.67 -14.31
N GLN A 87 -49.85 20.34 -13.32
CA GLN A 87 -49.36 19.95 -11.99
C GLN A 87 -48.71 18.56 -11.97
N SER A 88 -48.90 17.75 -13.01
CA SER A 88 -48.26 16.43 -13.14
C SER A 88 -46.79 16.47 -13.60
N HIS A 89 -46.11 17.62 -13.51
CA HIS A 89 -44.70 17.77 -13.92
C HIS A 89 -43.73 16.79 -13.25
N ALA A 90 -44.03 16.30 -12.04
CA ALA A 90 -43.23 15.29 -11.34
C ALA A 90 -43.50 13.83 -11.80
N ARG A 91 -44.26 13.61 -12.88
CA ARG A 91 -44.63 12.26 -13.36
C ARG A 91 -44.13 12.02 -14.79
N GLY A 92 -43.69 10.80 -15.09
CA GLY A 92 -43.29 10.40 -16.45
C GLY A 92 -44.43 10.52 -17.49
N PRO A 93 -44.15 10.35 -18.80
CA PRO A 93 -45.11 10.59 -19.89
C PRO A 93 -46.42 9.81 -19.70
N TRP A 94 -46.33 8.54 -19.31
CA TRP A 94 -47.50 7.68 -19.09
C TRP A 94 -48.27 8.02 -17.80
N GLY A 95 -47.61 8.69 -16.85
CA GLY A 95 -48.21 9.28 -15.66
C GLY A 95 -49.13 10.43 -16.00
N LYS A 96 -48.61 11.37 -16.78
CA LYS A 96 -49.36 12.55 -17.24
C LYS A 96 -50.59 12.15 -18.04
N THR A 97 -50.44 11.25 -19.02
CA THR A 97 -51.56 10.82 -19.86
C THR A 97 -52.64 10.13 -19.04
N HIS A 98 -52.28 9.18 -18.17
CA HIS A 98 -53.27 8.45 -17.35
C HIS A 98 -54.03 9.37 -16.41
N THR A 99 -53.34 10.20 -15.61
CA THR A 99 -54.02 11.11 -14.66
C THR A 99 -54.91 12.12 -15.39
N THR A 100 -54.42 12.71 -16.48
CA THR A 100 -55.19 13.67 -17.28
C THR A 100 -56.43 13.04 -17.92
N SER A 101 -56.30 11.84 -18.48
CA SER A 101 -57.43 11.08 -19.04
C SER A 101 -58.44 10.70 -17.96
N THR A 102 -58.00 10.31 -16.76
CA THR A 102 -58.93 9.98 -15.66
C THR A 102 -59.74 11.20 -15.21
N THR A 103 -59.12 12.39 -15.14
CA THR A 103 -59.81 13.65 -14.82
C THR A 103 -60.83 14.02 -15.89
N PHE A 104 -60.44 13.90 -17.17
CA PHE A 104 -61.32 14.22 -18.30
C PHE A 104 -62.54 13.30 -18.34
N LEU A 105 -62.34 11.99 -18.22
CA LEU A 105 -63.42 11.00 -18.22
C LEU A 105 -64.37 11.17 -17.03
N ALA A 106 -63.84 11.52 -15.84
CA ALA A 106 -64.67 11.85 -14.69
C ALA A 106 -65.54 13.09 -14.93
N GLY A 107 -64.98 14.15 -15.50
CA GLY A 107 -65.74 15.37 -15.85
C GLY A 107 -66.82 15.12 -16.90
N MET A 108 -66.50 14.35 -17.95
CA MET A 108 -67.48 13.92 -18.96
C MET A 108 -68.60 13.08 -18.37
N TRP A 109 -68.29 12.19 -17.42
CA TRP A 109 -69.30 11.40 -16.73
C TRP A 109 -70.20 12.26 -15.84
N VAL A 110 -69.65 13.22 -15.07
CA VAL A 110 -70.45 14.14 -14.24
C VAL A 110 -71.40 14.98 -15.10
N MET A 111 -70.95 15.43 -16.28
CA MET A 111 -71.82 16.12 -17.23
C MET A 111 -72.97 15.22 -17.72
N ALA A 112 -72.69 13.97 -18.09
CA ALA A 112 -73.71 13.01 -18.49
C ALA A 112 -74.69 12.68 -17.34
N ALA A 113 -74.19 12.56 -16.12
CA ALA A 113 -74.98 12.32 -14.91
C ALA A 113 -75.87 13.50 -14.53
N THR A 114 -75.46 14.73 -14.83
CA THR A 114 -76.26 15.94 -14.57
C THR A 114 -77.54 15.94 -15.39
N TRP A 115 -77.49 15.50 -16.65
CA TRP A 115 -78.65 15.58 -17.55
C TRP A 115 -79.51 14.32 -17.60
N GLN A 116 -78.90 13.13 -17.55
CA GLN A 116 -79.66 11.87 -17.61
C GLN A 116 -79.98 11.32 -16.22
N GLY A 117 -79.35 11.86 -15.19
CA GLY A 117 -79.36 11.31 -13.85
C GLY A 117 -78.33 10.18 -13.67
N PRO A 118 -77.70 10.08 -12.49
CA PRO A 118 -76.69 9.04 -12.20
C PRO A 118 -77.29 7.62 -12.14
N THR A 119 -78.60 7.47 -11.98
CA THR A 119 -79.32 6.19 -11.99
C THR A 119 -79.78 5.74 -13.36
N HIS A 120 -79.57 6.55 -14.41
CA HIS A 120 -79.90 6.16 -15.78
C HIS A 120 -79.16 4.86 -16.15
N PRO A 121 -79.81 3.88 -16.81
CA PRO A 121 -79.21 2.57 -17.05
C PRO A 121 -77.87 2.61 -17.77
N VAL A 122 -77.66 3.58 -18.65
CA VAL A 122 -76.37 3.74 -19.37
C VAL A 122 -75.37 4.49 -18.50
N VAL A 123 -75.74 5.64 -17.95
CA VAL A 123 -74.81 6.51 -17.19
C VAL A 123 -74.36 5.84 -15.89
N GLY A 124 -75.27 5.19 -15.15
CA GLY A 124 -74.94 4.46 -13.93
C GLY A 124 -74.06 3.24 -14.18
N ARG A 125 -74.27 2.50 -15.28
CA ARG A 125 -73.40 1.36 -15.65
C ARG A 125 -72.01 1.81 -16.09
N VAL A 126 -71.92 2.93 -16.82
CA VAL A 126 -70.62 3.55 -17.17
C VAL A 126 -69.91 4.03 -15.91
N ALA A 127 -70.63 4.55 -14.91
CA ALA A 127 -70.05 4.91 -13.61
C ALA A 127 -69.47 3.69 -12.89
N LEU A 128 -70.24 2.59 -12.87
CA LEU A 128 -69.85 1.37 -12.18
C LEU A 128 -68.63 0.72 -12.85
N VAL A 129 -68.71 0.44 -14.14
CA VAL A 129 -67.62 -0.22 -14.88
C VAL A 129 -66.42 0.70 -15.02
N GLY A 130 -66.64 1.93 -15.49
CA GLY A 130 -65.58 2.92 -15.66
C GLY A 130 -64.93 3.32 -14.34
N GLY A 131 -65.71 3.56 -13.29
CA GLY A 131 -65.20 3.91 -11.96
C GLY A 131 -64.36 2.78 -11.34
N VAL A 132 -64.84 1.52 -11.41
CA VAL A 132 -64.06 0.36 -10.94
C VAL A 132 -62.77 0.20 -11.75
N THR A 133 -62.83 0.29 -13.09
CA THR A 133 -61.65 0.20 -13.95
C THR A 133 -60.63 1.31 -13.64
N LEU A 134 -61.08 2.55 -13.45
CA LEU A 134 -60.21 3.67 -13.10
C LEU A 134 -59.59 3.48 -11.72
N ALA A 135 -60.38 3.11 -10.70
CA ALA A 135 -59.87 2.86 -9.34
C ALA A 135 -58.85 1.71 -9.31
N LEU A 136 -59.12 0.60 -10.00
CA LEU A 136 -58.17 -0.50 -10.15
C LEU A 136 -56.90 -0.07 -10.87
N SER A 137 -57.00 0.72 -11.95
CA SER A 137 -55.82 1.23 -12.67
C SER A 137 -54.95 2.13 -11.79
N TRP A 138 -55.56 2.93 -10.91
CA TRP A 138 -54.85 3.74 -9.92
C TRP A 138 -54.20 2.88 -8.82
N ASN A 139 -54.85 1.79 -8.39
CA ASN A 139 -54.30 0.86 -7.41
C ASN A 139 -53.13 0.04 -7.97
N ILE A 140 -53.25 -0.48 -9.20
CA ILE A 140 -52.15 -1.14 -9.92
C ILE A 140 -50.95 -0.20 -10.00
N ARG A 141 -51.18 1.07 -10.36
CA ARG A 141 -50.12 2.07 -10.44
C ARG A 141 -49.52 2.44 -9.09
N SER A 142 -50.33 2.50 -8.04
CA SER A 142 -49.85 2.77 -6.68
C SER A 142 -49.02 1.60 -6.14
N ALA A 143 -49.37 0.36 -6.51
CA ALA A 143 -48.56 -0.82 -6.22
C ALA A 143 -47.23 -0.83 -6.99
N ILE A 144 -47.24 -0.46 -8.27
CA ILE A 144 -46.01 -0.30 -9.08
C ILE A 144 -45.09 0.78 -8.47
N ARG A 145 -45.67 1.91 -8.03
CA ARG A 145 -44.93 2.98 -7.35
C ARG A 145 -44.40 2.57 -5.96
N ALA A 146 -45.16 1.81 -5.19
CA ALA A 146 -44.70 1.28 -3.91
C ALA A 146 -43.50 0.32 -4.06
N ARG A 147 -43.38 -0.32 -5.23
CA ARG A 147 -42.21 -1.13 -5.64
C ARG A 147 -41.05 -0.29 -6.22
N GLY A 148 -41.16 1.04 -6.25
CA GLY A 148 -40.10 1.94 -6.70
C GLY A 148 -39.87 2.03 -8.21
N LEU A 149 -40.71 1.37 -9.03
CA LEU A 149 -40.52 1.24 -10.48
C LEU A 149 -40.77 2.53 -11.29
N ASP A 150 -41.32 3.58 -10.67
CA ASP A 150 -41.88 4.77 -11.35
C ASP A 150 -41.35 6.12 -10.78
N ALA A 151 -40.25 6.12 -10.00
CA ALA A 151 -39.70 7.35 -9.41
C ALA A 151 -39.01 8.25 -10.47
N PRO A 152 -39.14 9.59 -10.41
CA PRO A 152 -38.42 10.48 -11.33
C PRO A 152 -36.92 10.43 -11.01
N GLY A 153 -36.11 9.94 -11.95
CA GLY A 153 -34.70 9.63 -11.72
C GLY A 153 -34.41 8.13 -11.53
N ALA A 154 -35.45 7.28 -11.46
CA ALA A 154 -35.29 5.85 -11.76
C ALA A 154 -35.02 5.73 -13.26
N ILE A 155 -33.75 5.83 -13.62
CA ILE A 155 -33.21 5.06 -14.74
C ILE A 155 -33.78 3.65 -14.54
N SER A 156 -34.46 3.06 -15.53
CA SER A 156 -34.81 1.63 -15.47
C SER A 156 -33.58 0.92 -14.93
N ASP A 157 -33.63 0.36 -13.72
CA ASP A 157 -32.40 0.07 -12.98
C ASP A 157 -31.70 -1.11 -13.68
N LYS A 158 -30.90 -0.77 -14.70
CA LYS A 158 -30.17 -1.72 -15.55
C LYS A 158 -29.21 -2.50 -14.66
N LEU A 159 -28.74 -1.90 -13.56
CA LEU A 159 -27.99 -2.58 -12.52
C LEU A 159 -28.86 -3.64 -11.83
N ALA A 160 -30.05 -3.30 -11.32
CA ALA A 160 -30.94 -4.28 -10.68
C ALA A 160 -31.29 -5.46 -11.61
N PHE A 161 -31.53 -5.19 -12.89
CA PHE A 161 -31.81 -6.23 -13.88
C PHE A 161 -30.56 -7.06 -14.23
N LEU A 162 -29.44 -6.43 -14.61
CA LEU A 162 -28.23 -7.13 -15.06
C LEU A 162 -27.49 -7.81 -13.89
N PHE A 163 -27.38 -7.14 -12.75
CA PHE A 163 -26.77 -7.68 -11.55
C PHE A 163 -27.64 -8.80 -10.95
N GLY A 164 -28.98 -8.65 -10.97
CA GLY A 164 -29.90 -9.74 -10.59
C GLY A 164 -29.67 -11.00 -11.43
N HIS A 165 -29.64 -10.88 -12.76
CA HIS A 165 -29.34 -12.02 -13.65
C HIS A 165 -27.93 -12.59 -13.42
N GLY A 166 -26.92 -11.72 -13.23
CA GLY A 166 -25.55 -12.15 -12.94
C GLY A 166 -25.43 -12.93 -11.63
N THR A 167 -26.09 -12.46 -10.56
CA THR A 167 -26.11 -13.14 -9.25
C THR A 167 -26.82 -14.49 -9.30
N GLU A 168 -27.96 -14.57 -9.99
CA GLU A 168 -28.68 -15.84 -10.18
C GLU A 168 -27.85 -16.85 -10.98
N ALA A 169 -27.19 -16.41 -12.06
CA ALA A 169 -26.29 -17.24 -12.85
C ALA A 169 -25.07 -17.72 -12.04
N ALA A 170 -24.58 -16.91 -11.09
CA ALA A 170 -23.52 -17.27 -10.15
C ALA A 170 -23.98 -18.19 -8.99
N GLY A 171 -25.28 -18.50 -8.92
CA GLY A 171 -25.88 -19.38 -7.92
C GLY A 171 -26.37 -18.68 -6.65
N MET A 172 -26.37 -17.34 -6.61
CA MET A 172 -26.92 -16.54 -5.51
C MET A 172 -28.35 -16.13 -5.86
N ARG A 173 -29.33 -16.61 -5.08
CA ARG A 173 -30.75 -16.31 -5.31
C ARG A 173 -31.21 -15.21 -4.37
N ALA A 174 -32.28 -14.51 -4.77
CA ALA A 174 -32.92 -13.46 -3.98
C ALA A 174 -32.01 -12.27 -3.61
N VAL A 175 -30.94 -12.05 -4.36
CA VAL A 175 -30.10 -10.85 -4.24
C VAL A 175 -30.82 -9.68 -4.90
N GLN A 176 -30.97 -8.58 -4.17
CA GLN A 176 -31.58 -7.35 -4.69
C GLN A 176 -30.51 -6.27 -4.73
N ALA A 177 -30.21 -5.78 -5.92
CA ALA A 177 -29.34 -4.62 -6.11
C ALA A 177 -30.18 -3.38 -6.41
N ARG A 178 -29.76 -2.24 -5.89
CA ARG A 178 -30.34 -0.93 -6.17
C ARG A 178 -29.25 0.07 -6.48
N THR A 179 -29.34 0.73 -7.63
CA THR A 179 -28.43 1.84 -7.95
C THR A 179 -28.66 3.00 -6.97
N THR A 180 -27.59 3.43 -6.31
CA THR A 180 -27.60 4.61 -5.44
C THR A 180 -27.07 5.84 -6.17
N LYS A 181 -26.05 5.66 -7.01
CA LYS A 181 -25.40 6.74 -7.77
C LYS A 181 -24.89 6.21 -9.10
N ALA A 182 -25.16 6.91 -10.19
CA ALA A 182 -24.61 6.62 -11.51
C ALA A 182 -23.86 7.84 -12.02
N LEU A 183 -22.56 7.70 -12.23
CA LEU A 183 -21.68 8.69 -12.86
C LEU A 183 -21.25 8.19 -14.23
N GLU A 184 -20.56 9.03 -14.99
CA GLU A 184 -20.11 8.70 -16.36
C GLU A 184 -19.22 7.45 -16.42
N HIS A 185 -18.37 7.25 -15.42
CA HIS A 185 -17.35 6.18 -15.39
C HIS A 185 -17.59 5.10 -14.33
N LYS A 186 -18.62 5.26 -13.47
CA LYS A 186 -18.94 4.29 -12.43
C LYS A 186 -20.41 4.26 -12.05
N VAL A 187 -20.85 3.10 -11.57
CA VAL A 187 -22.18 2.91 -10.98
C VAL A 187 -22.01 2.33 -9.58
N GLU A 188 -22.56 3.02 -8.60
CA GLU A 188 -22.60 2.60 -7.20
C GLU A 188 -24.01 2.06 -6.89
N GLY A 189 -24.07 0.98 -6.13
CA GLY A 189 -25.33 0.39 -5.71
C GLY A 189 -25.24 -0.30 -4.35
N ASP A 190 -26.38 -0.33 -3.67
CA ASP A 190 -26.55 -1.13 -2.46
C ASP A 190 -27.11 -2.50 -2.86
N VAL A 191 -26.54 -3.55 -2.29
CA VAL A 191 -26.92 -4.95 -2.50
C VAL A 191 -27.45 -5.51 -1.19
N GLN A 192 -28.68 -5.97 -1.23
CA GLN A 192 -29.31 -6.75 -0.18
C GLN A 192 -29.21 -8.24 -0.53
N LEU A 193 -28.52 -8.99 0.32
CA LEU A 193 -28.38 -10.43 0.25
C LEU A 193 -29.53 -11.12 1.00
N ASP A 194 -29.74 -12.41 0.71
CA ASP A 194 -30.74 -13.26 1.38
C ASP A 194 -30.31 -13.52 2.83
N PRO A 195 -30.97 -12.91 3.84
CA PRO A 195 -30.52 -12.96 5.23
C PRO A 195 -30.48 -14.39 5.77
N GLY A 196 -29.35 -14.77 6.40
CA GLY A 196 -29.14 -16.10 6.96
C GLY A 196 -28.74 -17.18 5.93
N ARG A 197 -28.69 -16.83 4.64
CA ARG A 197 -28.21 -17.72 3.57
C ARG A 197 -26.92 -17.24 2.92
N HIS A 198 -26.78 -15.94 2.75
CA HIS A 198 -25.63 -15.31 2.10
C HIS A 198 -25.11 -14.14 2.92
N ILE A 199 -23.79 -14.00 2.99
CA ILE A 199 -23.08 -12.85 3.58
C ILE A 199 -22.25 -12.10 2.54
N ALA A 200 -21.80 -10.90 2.87
CA ALA A 200 -20.98 -10.07 1.96
C ALA A 200 -19.74 -10.80 1.41
N ASP A 201 -19.12 -11.68 2.19
CA ASP A 201 -17.98 -12.49 1.74
C ASP A 201 -18.36 -13.51 0.66
N ASP A 202 -19.57 -14.07 0.73
CA ASP A 202 -20.07 -14.97 -0.32
C ASP A 202 -20.23 -14.22 -1.63
N LEU A 203 -20.74 -12.97 -1.56
CA LEU A 203 -20.82 -12.09 -2.72
C LEU A 203 -19.43 -11.82 -3.30
N ALA A 204 -18.46 -11.45 -2.48
CA ALA A 204 -17.09 -11.19 -2.92
C ALA A 204 -16.46 -12.41 -3.63
N LYS A 205 -16.63 -13.61 -3.09
CA LYS A 205 -16.16 -14.86 -3.71
C LYS A 205 -16.85 -15.18 -5.04
N LYS A 206 -18.09 -14.71 -5.22
CA LYS A 206 -18.91 -14.97 -6.43
C LYS A 206 -18.77 -13.91 -7.51
N ILE A 207 -18.14 -12.77 -7.24
CA ILE A 207 -17.97 -11.69 -8.22
C ILE A 207 -17.35 -12.14 -9.54
N PRO A 208 -16.29 -12.96 -9.60
CA PRO A 208 -15.73 -13.40 -10.88
C PRO A 208 -16.76 -14.12 -11.77
N TYR A 209 -17.69 -14.87 -11.16
CA TYR A 209 -18.79 -15.52 -11.88
C TYR A 209 -19.86 -14.53 -12.32
N ILE A 210 -20.16 -13.53 -11.48
CA ILE A 210 -21.11 -12.46 -11.80
C ILE A 210 -20.58 -11.60 -12.96
N GLU A 211 -19.31 -11.20 -12.93
CA GLU A 211 -18.64 -10.47 -14.01
C GLU A 211 -18.69 -11.25 -15.32
N SER A 212 -18.35 -12.54 -15.27
CA SER A 212 -18.44 -13.45 -16.42
C SER A 212 -19.87 -13.52 -16.98
N ALA A 213 -20.88 -13.70 -16.11
CA ALA A 213 -22.29 -13.76 -16.53
C ALA A 213 -22.78 -12.43 -17.12
N MET A 214 -22.24 -11.30 -16.66
CA MET A 214 -22.56 -9.96 -17.17
C MET A 214 -21.73 -9.58 -18.41
N GLY A 215 -20.72 -10.37 -18.77
CA GLY A 215 -19.78 -10.04 -19.85
C GLY A 215 -18.86 -8.86 -19.53
N LEU A 216 -18.59 -8.62 -18.24
CA LEU A 216 -17.70 -7.56 -17.78
C LEU A 216 -16.24 -8.04 -17.70
N PRO A 217 -15.25 -7.14 -17.91
CA PRO A 217 -13.86 -7.44 -17.62
C PRO A 217 -13.65 -7.86 -16.15
N PRO A 218 -12.67 -8.74 -15.85
CA PRO A 218 -12.33 -9.08 -14.48
C PRO A 218 -11.98 -7.85 -13.64
N GLY A 219 -12.51 -7.78 -12.42
CA GLY A 219 -12.29 -6.67 -11.47
C GLY A 219 -13.14 -5.42 -11.75
N SER A 220 -14.16 -5.51 -12.60
CA SER A 220 -15.11 -4.41 -12.82
C SER A 220 -16.00 -4.15 -11.61
N ILE A 221 -16.27 -5.16 -10.79
CA ILE A 221 -17.18 -5.09 -9.64
C ILE A 221 -16.35 -5.14 -8.36
N ASN A 222 -16.42 -4.07 -7.56
CA ASN A 222 -15.75 -3.98 -6.26
C ASN A 222 -16.80 -4.03 -5.14
N PRO A 223 -16.84 -5.08 -4.31
CA PRO A 223 -17.74 -5.15 -3.17
C PRO A 223 -17.10 -4.49 -1.93
N ALA A 224 -17.94 -3.89 -1.10
CA ALA A 224 -17.59 -3.50 0.26
C ALA A 224 -18.70 -4.00 1.19
N ALA A 225 -18.33 -4.79 2.20
CA ALA A 225 -19.29 -5.23 3.22
C ALA A 225 -19.83 -4.02 4.01
N ASP A 226 -21.10 -4.08 4.40
CA ASP A 226 -21.64 -3.09 5.34
C ASP A 226 -21.15 -3.44 6.76
N PRO A 227 -20.54 -2.50 7.49
CA PRO A 227 -19.98 -2.77 8.83
C PRO A 227 -21.06 -3.08 9.88
N ASP A 228 -22.30 -2.64 9.66
CA ASP A 228 -23.40 -2.80 10.63
C ASP A 228 -24.35 -3.96 10.27
N ASP A 229 -24.29 -4.50 9.04
CA ASP A 229 -25.22 -5.54 8.57
C ASP A 229 -24.58 -6.52 7.56
N ALA A 230 -24.29 -7.75 8.02
CA ALA A 230 -23.68 -8.80 7.18
C ALA A 230 -24.53 -9.22 5.95
N SER A 231 -25.83 -8.91 5.94
CA SER A 231 -26.72 -9.16 4.80
C SER A 231 -26.70 -8.03 3.76
N LYS A 232 -25.95 -6.95 4.00
CA LYS A 232 -25.81 -5.83 3.09
C LYS A 232 -24.37 -5.70 2.59
N ALA A 233 -24.25 -5.26 1.35
CA ALA A 233 -22.98 -4.87 0.76
C ALA A 233 -23.18 -3.66 -0.15
N LYS A 234 -22.18 -2.80 -0.26
CA LYS A 234 -22.07 -1.80 -1.32
C LYS A 234 -21.30 -2.40 -2.47
N VAL A 235 -21.69 -2.06 -3.68
CA VAL A 235 -20.99 -2.48 -4.90
C VAL A 235 -20.71 -1.27 -5.76
N VAL A 236 -19.46 -1.15 -6.21
CA VAL A 236 -19.03 -0.16 -7.19
C VAL A 236 -18.64 -0.88 -8.47
N ILE A 237 -19.34 -0.60 -9.56
CA ILE A 237 -19.02 -1.09 -10.89
C ILE A 237 -18.29 0.01 -11.66
N SER A 238 -17.09 -0.29 -12.14
CA SER A 238 -16.23 0.61 -12.92
C SER A 238 -15.49 -0.18 -14.01
N ASP A 239 -14.97 0.50 -15.04
CA ASP A 239 -14.16 -0.17 -16.06
C ASP A 239 -12.69 -0.23 -15.62
N PRO A 240 -12.13 -1.42 -15.28
CA PRO A 240 -10.75 -1.52 -14.81
C PRO A 240 -9.72 -1.16 -15.89
N ARG A 241 -10.12 -1.12 -17.17
CA ARG A 241 -9.20 -0.81 -18.28
C ARG A 241 -8.80 0.66 -18.31
N VAL A 242 -9.53 1.55 -17.65
CA VAL A 242 -9.13 2.97 -17.50
C VAL A 242 -7.77 3.09 -16.80
N MET A 243 -7.47 2.12 -15.94
CA MET A 243 -6.21 2.03 -15.21
C MET A 243 -5.09 1.39 -16.01
N LYS A 244 -5.24 1.09 -17.29
CA LYS A 244 -4.14 0.57 -18.13
C LYS A 244 -3.26 1.66 -18.73
N ASN A 245 -3.77 2.89 -18.82
CA ASN A 245 -3.03 4.01 -19.38
C ASN A 245 -2.42 4.85 -18.25
N PRO A 246 -1.17 5.33 -18.39
CA PRO A 246 -0.60 6.30 -17.47
C PRO A 246 -1.48 7.56 -17.37
N ILE A 247 -1.65 8.06 -16.15
CA ILE A 247 -2.47 9.27 -15.89
C ILE A 247 -1.50 10.42 -15.59
N PRO A 248 -1.46 11.50 -16.40
CA PRO A 248 -0.55 12.61 -16.17
C PRO A 248 -0.77 13.27 -14.80
N TRP A 249 0.31 13.70 -14.14
CA TRP A 249 0.23 14.48 -12.91
C TRP A 249 -0.55 15.79 -13.11
N PRO A 250 -1.67 16.01 -12.41
CA PRO A 250 -2.53 17.19 -12.58
C PRO A 250 -2.02 18.44 -11.82
N GLY A 251 -0.90 18.32 -11.09
CA GLY A 251 -0.46 19.33 -10.13
C GLY A 251 -0.92 19.08 -8.69
N PRO A 252 -0.38 19.82 -7.71
CA PRO A 252 -0.69 19.64 -6.30
C PRO A 252 -2.14 19.99 -6.00
N SER A 253 -2.78 19.19 -5.14
CA SER A 253 -4.20 19.36 -4.80
C SER A 253 -4.48 20.57 -3.91
N ARG A 254 -3.63 20.88 -2.92
CA ARG A 254 -3.81 22.05 -2.02
C ARG A 254 -2.45 22.67 -1.62
N PRO A 255 -1.74 23.33 -2.55
CA PRO A 255 -0.48 24.00 -2.25
C PRO A 255 -0.70 25.08 -1.17
N GLY A 256 0.22 25.17 -0.21
CA GLY A 256 0.13 26.07 0.94
C GLY A 256 -0.75 25.56 2.10
N GLY A 257 -1.50 24.47 1.91
CA GLY A 257 -2.28 23.83 2.98
C GLY A 257 -1.39 23.09 4.01
N SER A 258 -1.98 22.66 5.12
CA SER A 258 -1.25 21.90 6.15
C SER A 258 -0.87 20.50 5.65
N VAL A 259 0.28 19.98 6.08
CA VAL A 259 0.64 18.55 5.90
C VAL A 259 -0.34 17.57 6.55
N ALA A 260 -1.21 18.02 7.45
CA ALA A 260 -2.25 17.18 8.07
C ALA A 260 -3.47 16.96 7.18
N GLU A 261 -3.61 17.71 6.09
CA GLU A 261 -4.71 17.54 5.15
C GLU A 261 -4.44 16.37 4.19
N PRO A 262 -5.49 15.71 3.67
CA PRO A 262 -5.31 14.58 2.75
C PRO A 262 -4.55 14.96 1.47
N PHE A 263 -3.57 14.15 1.10
CA PHE A 263 -2.82 14.20 -0.16
C PHE A 263 -3.58 13.47 -1.26
N ARG A 264 -3.49 14.00 -2.48
CA ARG A 264 -3.98 13.33 -3.70
C ARG A 264 -2.81 12.58 -4.35
N LEU A 265 -2.62 11.34 -3.96
CA LEU A 265 -1.48 10.54 -4.42
C LEU A 265 -1.75 9.82 -5.75
N ALA A 266 -3.01 9.49 -6.00
CA ALA A 266 -3.43 8.57 -7.05
C ALA A 266 -4.93 8.73 -7.32
N LEU A 267 -5.42 7.99 -8.32
CA LEU A 267 -6.84 7.70 -8.48
C LEU A 267 -7.12 6.23 -8.18
N TRP A 268 -8.21 5.96 -7.46
CA TRP A 268 -8.78 4.61 -7.32
C TRP A 268 -9.30 4.13 -8.67
N GLN A 269 -9.43 2.80 -8.86
CA GLN A 269 -9.92 2.21 -10.12
C GLN A 269 -11.20 2.85 -10.65
N ASP A 270 -12.07 3.29 -9.76
CA ASP A 270 -13.32 3.98 -10.06
C ASP A 270 -13.16 5.49 -10.34
N LEU A 271 -11.92 5.95 -10.55
CA LEU A 271 -11.49 7.33 -10.82
C LEU A 271 -11.71 8.35 -9.70
N ASP A 272 -12.11 7.92 -8.51
CA ASP A 272 -12.11 8.79 -7.34
C ASP A 272 -10.67 9.10 -6.88
N GLU A 273 -10.45 10.30 -6.35
CA GLU A 273 -9.15 10.68 -5.80
C GLU A 273 -8.81 9.88 -4.54
N VAL A 274 -7.58 9.38 -4.46
CA VAL A 274 -7.05 8.77 -3.23
C VAL A 274 -6.74 9.87 -2.24
N ALA A 275 -7.59 10.03 -1.22
CA ALA A 275 -7.40 10.98 -0.12
C ALA A 275 -6.57 10.36 1.01
N TYR A 276 -5.24 10.52 0.97
CA TYR A 276 -4.32 9.91 1.93
C TYR A 276 -3.85 10.92 2.99
N VAL A 277 -4.08 10.66 4.28
CA VAL A 277 -3.55 11.51 5.36
C VAL A 277 -2.25 10.91 5.88
N ILE A 278 -1.16 11.66 5.84
CA ILE A 278 0.16 11.20 6.31
C ILE A 278 0.29 11.11 7.84
N VAL A 279 -0.42 11.99 8.56
CA VAL A 279 -0.16 12.21 9.99
C VAL A 279 -0.64 11.03 10.81
N GLY A 280 0.27 10.52 11.65
CA GLY A 280 -0.09 9.53 12.66
C GLY A 280 -0.02 8.08 12.19
N HIS A 281 0.82 7.76 11.20
CA HIS A 281 1.33 6.42 10.93
C HIS A 281 2.62 6.49 10.13
N HIS A 282 3.27 5.33 9.95
CA HIS A 282 4.42 5.13 9.07
C HIS A 282 3.98 4.41 7.81
N LEU A 283 4.78 4.49 6.74
CA LEU A 283 4.41 3.91 5.44
C LEU A 283 5.51 3.01 4.93
N GLN A 284 5.13 1.81 4.53
CA GLN A 284 5.92 0.92 3.69
C GLN A 284 5.50 1.13 2.23
N MET A 285 6.48 1.35 1.35
CA MET A 285 6.30 1.30 -0.10
C MET A 285 7.10 0.14 -0.67
N MET A 286 6.43 -0.89 -1.17
CA MET A 286 7.07 -2.08 -1.75
C MET A 286 6.72 -2.21 -3.22
N GLY A 287 7.67 -2.69 -4.03
CA GLY A 287 7.43 -3.06 -5.42
C GLY A 287 8.73 -3.37 -6.16
N MET A 288 8.66 -4.24 -7.16
CA MET A 288 9.82 -4.61 -7.97
C MET A 288 10.34 -3.41 -8.79
N THR A 289 11.57 -3.53 -9.30
CA THR A 289 12.14 -2.51 -10.19
C THR A 289 11.26 -2.32 -11.45
N GLY A 290 10.98 -1.06 -11.77
CA GLY A 290 10.09 -0.69 -12.89
C GLY A 290 8.60 -0.65 -12.55
N ALA A 291 8.16 -1.09 -11.36
CA ALA A 291 6.74 -1.08 -10.98
C ALA A 291 6.15 0.32 -10.71
N GLY A 292 6.98 1.37 -10.73
CA GLY A 292 6.56 2.76 -10.50
C GLY A 292 6.67 3.25 -9.06
N LYS A 293 7.39 2.53 -8.18
CA LYS A 293 7.63 2.95 -6.78
C LYS A 293 8.29 4.34 -6.67
N GLY A 294 9.32 4.61 -7.48
CA GLY A 294 10.05 5.88 -7.46
C GLY A 294 9.23 7.04 -8.05
N PHE A 295 9.06 7.06 -9.37
CA PHE A 295 8.36 8.14 -10.06
C PHE A 295 6.85 8.21 -9.75
N GLY A 296 6.20 7.07 -9.51
CA GLY A 296 4.78 7.00 -9.17
C GLY A 296 4.54 7.16 -7.65
N GLY A 297 5.20 6.37 -6.82
CA GLY A 297 5.03 6.46 -5.36
C GLY A 297 5.72 7.67 -4.74
N ALA A 298 7.05 7.69 -4.80
CA ALA A 298 7.88 8.67 -4.09
C ALA A 298 7.60 10.09 -4.54
N TRP A 299 7.59 10.34 -5.85
CA TRP A 299 7.43 11.70 -6.36
C TRP A 299 6.03 12.26 -6.15
N ASN A 300 4.95 11.48 -6.30
CA ASN A 300 3.60 11.96 -6.00
C ASN A 300 3.45 12.31 -4.51
N TYR A 301 4.03 11.47 -3.64
CA TYR A 301 4.03 11.71 -2.20
C TYR A 301 4.81 12.96 -1.81
N LEU A 302 6.05 13.06 -2.28
CA LEU A 302 6.93 14.18 -1.98
C LEU A 302 6.44 15.46 -2.64
N ALA A 303 5.87 15.41 -3.84
CA ALA A 303 5.31 16.58 -4.51
C ALA A 303 4.14 17.19 -3.75
N GLU A 304 3.23 16.37 -3.22
CA GLU A 304 2.18 16.83 -2.30
C GLU A 304 2.81 17.43 -1.03
N PHE A 305 3.71 16.70 -0.36
CA PHE A 305 4.29 17.13 0.91
C PHE A 305 5.09 18.44 0.80
N ILE A 306 5.96 18.59 -0.20
CA ILE A 306 6.79 19.80 -0.35
C ILE A 306 5.95 21.03 -0.67
N SER A 307 4.80 20.86 -1.35
CA SER A 307 3.87 21.96 -1.59
C SER A 307 3.11 22.42 -0.34
N ARG A 308 3.16 21.65 0.77
CA ARG A 308 2.46 21.95 2.03
C ARG A 308 3.31 22.75 3.00
N VAL A 309 2.65 23.41 3.95
CA VAL A 309 3.30 24.13 5.06
C VAL A 309 3.41 23.27 6.32
N GLY A 310 4.38 23.61 7.17
CA GLY A 310 4.54 23.00 8.49
C GLY A 310 5.18 21.62 8.48
N GLY A 311 5.91 21.25 7.42
CA GLY A 311 6.64 19.99 7.31
C GLY A 311 8.04 20.15 6.73
N ALA A 312 8.96 19.30 7.19
CA ALA A 312 10.34 19.20 6.74
C ALA A 312 10.66 17.77 6.28
N VAL A 313 11.52 17.64 5.27
CA VAL A 313 11.89 16.36 4.67
C VAL A 313 13.35 16.04 4.95
N PHE A 314 13.58 14.92 5.63
CA PHE A 314 14.89 14.32 5.87
C PHE A 314 14.96 13.04 5.05
N ALA A 315 15.88 12.96 4.10
CA ALA A 315 15.91 11.87 3.14
C ALA A 315 17.26 11.14 3.13
N GLY A 316 17.22 9.82 3.03
CA GLY A 316 18.39 8.96 2.88
C GLY A 316 18.24 8.05 1.67
N ASP A 317 19.27 8.00 0.82
CA ASP A 317 19.36 7.08 -0.32
C ASP A 317 20.84 6.73 -0.55
N ILE A 318 21.31 5.64 0.04
CA ILE A 318 22.71 5.20 -0.05
C ILE A 318 22.97 4.25 -1.23
N THR A 319 21.90 3.76 -1.86
CA THR A 319 21.97 2.69 -2.87
C THR A 319 21.82 3.26 -4.26
N LYS A 320 20.75 4.04 -4.48
CA LYS A 320 20.43 4.68 -5.76
C LYS A 320 20.97 6.11 -5.81
N GLY A 321 21.39 6.65 -4.68
CA GLY A 321 22.01 7.97 -4.57
C GLY A 321 21.08 9.04 -5.12
N GLU A 322 21.50 9.73 -6.19
CA GLU A 322 20.72 10.82 -6.76
C GLU A 322 19.63 10.39 -7.75
N GLN A 323 19.51 9.09 -8.06
CA GLN A 323 18.60 8.64 -9.12
C GLN A 323 17.12 8.92 -8.80
N THR A 324 16.67 8.64 -7.58
CA THR A 324 15.25 8.81 -7.19
C THR A 324 15.01 10.19 -6.57
N LEU A 325 15.85 10.58 -5.60
CA LEU A 325 15.63 11.78 -4.79
C LEU A 325 16.45 12.99 -5.23
N GLY A 326 17.45 12.81 -6.11
CA GLY A 326 18.27 13.90 -6.64
C GLY A 326 17.46 15.05 -7.26
N PRO A 327 16.41 14.78 -8.07
CA PRO A 327 15.54 15.82 -8.61
C PRO A 327 14.85 16.70 -7.54
N LEU A 328 14.65 16.15 -6.35
CA LEU A 328 14.00 16.83 -5.23
C LEU A 328 14.96 17.59 -4.33
N ARG A 329 16.28 17.48 -4.52
CA ARG A 329 17.34 18.03 -3.64
C ARG A 329 17.06 19.46 -3.14
N PRO A 330 16.64 20.44 -3.97
CA PRO A 330 16.35 21.80 -3.48
C PRO A 330 15.23 21.90 -2.44
N ALA A 331 14.31 20.92 -2.42
CA ALA A 331 13.15 20.86 -1.55
C ALA A 331 13.36 19.97 -0.30
N LEU A 332 14.52 19.30 -0.19
CA LEU A 332 14.87 18.45 0.95
C LEU A 332 15.64 19.26 2.00
N HIS A 333 15.25 19.12 3.27
CA HIS A 333 15.91 19.85 4.36
C HIS A 333 17.25 19.22 4.69
N ARG A 334 17.37 17.91 4.48
CA ARG A 334 18.62 17.16 4.53
C ARG A 334 18.49 15.97 3.59
N PHE A 335 19.53 15.73 2.81
CA PHE A 335 19.60 14.59 1.91
C PHE A 335 20.97 13.93 2.03
N GLU A 336 20.97 12.68 2.47
CA GLU A 336 22.18 11.90 2.73
C GLU A 336 22.29 10.74 1.75
N THR A 337 23.43 10.65 1.06
CA THR A 337 23.72 9.60 0.07
C THR A 337 24.86 8.68 0.50
N THR A 338 25.33 8.81 1.74
CA THR A 338 26.42 8.00 2.29
C THR A 338 25.99 7.29 3.56
N LYS A 339 26.57 6.11 3.84
CA LYS A 339 26.32 5.35 5.08
C LYS A 339 26.53 6.20 6.33
N ALA A 340 27.67 6.92 6.40
CA ALA A 340 27.99 7.80 7.51
C ALA A 340 26.99 8.95 7.66
N GLY A 341 26.57 9.56 6.54
CA GLY A 341 25.59 10.64 6.52
C GLY A 341 24.22 10.21 7.05
N VAL A 342 23.72 9.06 6.59
CA VAL A 342 22.43 8.50 7.03
C VAL A 342 22.47 8.09 8.50
N LYS A 343 23.54 7.41 8.96
CA LYS A 343 23.74 7.10 10.38
C LYS A 343 23.67 8.34 11.26
N ALA A 344 24.43 9.38 10.89
CA ALA A 344 24.42 10.65 11.61
C ALA A 344 23.02 11.28 11.61
N MET A 345 22.31 11.27 10.48
CA MET A 345 20.96 11.82 10.38
C MET A 345 19.98 11.11 11.32
N LEU A 346 19.97 9.78 11.29
CA LEU A 346 19.07 8.99 12.14
C LEU A 346 19.40 9.16 13.63
N ALA A 347 20.68 9.18 14.00
CA ALA A 347 21.11 9.40 15.38
C ALA A 347 20.71 10.79 15.89
N GLU A 348 20.95 11.83 15.08
CA GLU A 348 20.59 13.21 15.43
C GLU A 348 19.07 13.38 15.56
N LEU A 349 18.29 12.85 14.62
CA LEU A 349 16.82 12.86 14.68
C LEU A 349 16.30 12.13 15.92
N GLN A 350 16.83 10.94 16.21
CA GLN A 350 16.43 10.14 17.37
C GLN A 350 16.69 10.87 18.68
N SER A 351 17.84 11.53 18.81
CA SER A 351 18.22 12.27 20.02
C SER A 351 17.24 13.39 20.39
N LYS A 352 16.51 13.90 19.39
CA LYS A 352 15.56 15.01 19.53
C LYS A 352 14.11 14.59 19.74
N VAL A 353 13.79 13.30 19.64
CA VAL A 353 12.42 12.80 19.83
C VAL A 353 11.88 13.14 21.21
N LYS A 354 12.68 12.96 22.26
CA LYS A 354 12.28 13.22 23.65
C LYS A 354 11.94 14.71 23.88
N GLU A 355 12.80 15.60 23.40
CA GLU A 355 12.59 17.05 23.45
C GLU A 355 11.25 17.46 22.82
N ARG A 356 10.92 16.89 21.66
CA ARG A 356 9.65 17.11 20.98
C ARG A 356 8.45 16.60 21.78
N THR A 357 8.54 15.41 22.38
CA THR A 357 7.46 14.91 23.24
C THR A 357 7.26 15.77 24.48
N ASP A 358 8.34 16.30 25.07
CA ASP A 358 8.26 17.20 26.22
C ASP A 358 7.61 18.53 25.86
N HIS A 359 7.92 19.10 24.69
CA HIS A 359 7.26 20.30 24.18
C HIS A 359 5.75 20.09 24.01
N LEU A 360 5.32 18.95 23.44
CA LEU A 360 3.90 18.63 23.31
C LEU A 360 3.23 18.48 24.69
N ALA A 361 3.88 17.79 25.63
CA ALA A 361 3.39 17.62 26.99
C ALA A 361 3.24 18.97 27.72
N SER A 362 4.21 19.89 27.54
CA SER A 362 4.14 21.25 28.13
C SER A 362 2.93 22.06 27.64
N LYS A 363 2.39 21.71 26.46
CA LYS A 363 1.18 22.31 25.87
C LYS A 363 -0.08 21.49 26.14
N GLY A 364 0.00 20.42 26.92
CA GLY A 364 -1.13 19.52 27.18
C GLY A 364 -1.58 18.72 25.96
N LEU A 365 -0.70 18.51 24.97
CA LEU A 365 -0.98 17.77 23.74
C LEU A 365 -0.40 16.36 23.83
N ALA A 366 -1.25 15.34 23.68
CA ALA A 366 -0.82 13.94 23.64
C ALA A 366 -0.15 13.53 22.32
N LYS A 367 -0.40 14.29 21.25
CA LYS A 367 0.15 14.07 19.91
C LYS A 367 0.28 15.37 19.16
N TRP A 368 1.15 15.39 18.16
CA TRP A 368 1.29 16.52 17.26
C TRP A 368 -0.05 16.91 16.62
N LYS A 369 -0.26 18.22 16.50
CA LYS A 369 -1.39 18.83 15.79
C LYS A 369 -0.89 20.06 15.04
N PRO A 370 -1.50 20.43 13.90
CA PRO A 370 -1.19 21.68 13.24
C PRO A 370 -1.23 22.86 14.21
N GLY A 371 -0.22 23.72 14.15
CA GLY A 371 -0.11 24.90 15.03
C GLY A 371 0.46 24.64 16.43
N CYS A 372 0.91 23.42 16.76
CA CYS A 372 1.55 23.14 18.05
C CYS A 372 2.95 23.77 18.21
N GLY A 373 3.49 24.38 17.15
CA GLY A 373 4.81 25.01 17.12
C GLY A 373 5.98 24.07 16.82
N LEU A 374 5.71 22.81 16.48
CA LEU A 374 6.71 21.88 15.95
C LEU A 374 6.46 21.66 14.45
N THR A 375 7.51 21.68 13.65
CA THR A 375 7.48 21.23 12.25
C THR A 375 7.29 19.73 12.20
N TYR A 376 6.42 19.23 11.31
CA TYR A 376 6.23 17.80 11.10
C TYR A 376 7.42 17.20 10.34
N TRP A 377 7.96 16.08 10.80
CA TRP A 377 9.10 15.42 10.15
C TRP A 377 8.65 14.31 9.21
N LEU A 378 8.97 14.45 7.93
CA LEU A 378 8.94 13.33 6.98
C LEU A 378 10.35 12.78 6.86
N ILE A 379 10.55 11.54 7.31
CA ILE A 379 11.81 10.82 7.19
C ILE A 379 11.64 9.82 6.05
N TRP A 380 12.27 10.08 4.91
CA TRP A 380 12.21 9.23 3.73
C TRP A 380 13.46 8.36 3.64
N LEU A 381 13.30 7.04 3.70
CA LEU A 381 14.39 6.08 3.59
C LEU A 381 14.18 5.28 2.31
N GLU A 382 14.94 5.63 1.27
CA GLU A 382 14.93 4.94 -0.01
C GLU A 382 15.82 3.71 0.05
N GLU A 383 15.29 2.56 -0.40
CA GLU A 383 15.91 1.25 -0.24
C GLU A 383 16.31 0.99 1.22
N PHE A 384 15.28 1.01 2.08
CA PHE A 384 15.42 0.87 3.53
C PHE A 384 16.27 -0.35 3.98
N PRO A 385 16.20 -1.54 3.34
CA PRO A 385 17.04 -2.67 3.74
C PRO A 385 18.54 -2.32 3.79
N ASP A 386 19.07 -1.69 2.74
CA ASP A 386 20.48 -1.31 2.69
C ASP A 386 20.85 -0.31 3.79
N ILE A 387 19.92 0.60 4.11
CA ILE A 387 20.09 1.58 5.20
C ILE A 387 20.12 0.85 6.54
N TYR A 388 19.21 -0.11 6.75
CA TYR A 388 19.08 -0.85 7.99
C TYR A 388 20.30 -1.75 8.23
N ASP A 389 20.77 -2.46 7.20
CA ASP A 389 21.96 -3.30 7.23
C ASP A 389 23.24 -2.48 7.46
N ALA A 390 23.24 -1.21 7.07
CA ALA A 390 24.35 -0.32 7.38
C ALA A 390 24.41 0.03 8.88
N LEU A 391 23.32 -0.08 9.65
CA LEU A 391 23.28 0.25 11.08
C LEU A 391 23.85 -0.91 11.92
N SER A 392 24.66 -0.57 12.91
CA SER A 392 25.03 -1.51 13.99
C SER A 392 23.81 -1.86 14.85
N ASP A 393 23.85 -2.98 15.59
CA ASP A 393 22.76 -3.42 16.47
C ASP A 393 22.22 -2.30 17.39
N LYS A 394 23.12 -1.55 18.01
CA LYS A 394 22.76 -0.42 18.88
C LYS A 394 22.06 0.71 18.10
N GLU A 395 22.49 0.97 16.87
CA GLU A 395 21.85 1.96 15.99
C GLU A 395 20.48 1.46 15.51
N GLN A 396 20.34 0.17 15.22
CA GLN A 396 19.06 -0.47 14.88
C GLN A 396 18.06 -0.38 16.04
N GLU A 397 18.47 -0.70 17.27
CA GLU A 397 17.64 -0.54 18.47
C GLU A 397 17.18 0.92 18.67
N SER A 398 18.10 1.86 18.49
CA SER A 398 17.83 3.29 18.56
C SER A 398 16.81 3.72 17.51
N PHE A 399 16.97 3.25 16.27
CA PHE A 399 16.03 3.48 15.18
C PHE A 399 14.64 2.91 15.48
N LEU A 400 14.55 1.67 15.96
CA LEU A 400 13.28 1.04 16.35
C LEU A 400 12.60 1.78 17.51
N SER A 401 13.39 2.32 18.45
CA SER A 401 12.87 3.20 19.51
C SER A 401 12.30 4.51 18.95
N MET A 402 13.00 5.13 17.99
CA MET A 402 12.49 6.31 17.28
C MET A 402 11.20 5.99 16.52
N LEU A 403 11.15 4.87 15.79
CA LEU A 403 9.98 4.43 15.03
C LEU A 403 8.74 4.33 15.92
N LYS A 404 8.86 3.81 17.14
CA LYS A 404 7.73 3.73 18.09
C LYS A 404 7.24 5.08 18.58
N ALA A 405 8.15 6.04 18.78
CA ALA A 405 7.85 7.30 19.46
C ALA A 405 7.53 8.45 18.49
N ILE A 406 8.11 8.47 17.30
CA ILE A 406 8.05 9.64 16.40
C ILE A 406 6.62 9.91 15.89
N ARG A 407 5.78 8.88 15.78
CA ARG A 407 4.36 8.98 15.39
C ARG A 407 3.59 10.01 16.22
N SER A 408 3.79 10.03 17.54
CA SER A 408 3.14 10.99 18.44
C SER A 408 3.90 12.31 18.52
N ALA A 409 5.24 12.27 18.40
CA ALA A 409 6.13 13.42 18.39
C ALA A 409 6.08 14.27 17.10
N GLY A 410 5.23 13.89 16.14
CA GLY A 410 4.98 14.65 14.92
C GLY A 410 5.95 14.31 13.80
N GLY A 411 6.13 13.03 13.49
CA GLY A 411 6.81 12.61 12.28
C GLY A 411 6.33 11.27 11.73
N THR A 412 6.61 11.07 10.45
CA THR A 412 6.32 9.86 9.68
C THR A 412 7.62 9.36 9.04
N ILE A 413 7.90 8.07 9.20
CA ILE A 413 8.95 7.38 8.45
C ILE A 413 8.30 6.68 7.26
N VAL A 414 8.85 6.92 6.07
CA VAL A 414 8.50 6.20 4.84
C VAL A 414 9.68 5.30 4.48
N MET A 415 9.41 4.01 4.34
CA MET A 415 10.39 2.99 4.01
C MET A 415 10.08 2.43 2.63
N SER A 416 10.92 2.74 1.65
CA SER A 416 10.83 2.21 0.30
C SER A 416 11.70 0.96 0.18
N LEU A 417 11.18 -0.12 -0.40
CA LEU A 417 11.90 -1.40 -0.53
C LEU A 417 11.48 -2.17 -1.78
N GLN A 418 12.38 -2.93 -2.38
CA GLN A 418 12.07 -3.73 -3.58
C GLN A 418 11.48 -5.10 -3.24
N ARG A 419 12.06 -5.72 -2.21
CA ARG A 419 11.52 -6.89 -1.53
C ARG A 419 11.54 -6.60 -0.03
N SER A 420 10.58 -7.16 0.70
CA SER A 420 10.69 -7.31 2.16
C SER A 420 10.60 -8.79 2.42
N ASP A 421 11.72 -9.45 2.64
CA ASP A 421 11.72 -10.76 3.29
C ASP A 421 11.81 -10.58 4.81
N TYR A 422 11.88 -11.69 5.55
CA TYR A 422 11.92 -11.67 7.01
C TYR A 422 13.21 -11.09 7.59
N THR A 423 14.30 -11.07 6.82
CA THR A 423 15.63 -10.59 7.24
C THR A 423 15.77 -9.08 7.05
N GLN A 424 15.10 -8.51 6.04
CA GLN A 424 15.22 -7.10 5.67
C GLN A 424 14.32 -6.13 6.44
N MET A 425 13.32 -6.62 7.17
CA MET A 425 12.39 -5.77 7.92
C MET A 425 12.06 -6.39 9.29
N PRO A 426 12.42 -5.74 10.41
CA PRO A 426 12.10 -6.24 11.74
C PRO A 426 10.59 -6.46 11.93
N THR A 427 10.20 -7.57 12.54
CA THR A 427 8.79 -7.90 12.84
C THR A 427 8.06 -6.77 13.58
N LEU A 428 8.79 -6.10 14.47
CA LEU A 428 8.31 -4.95 15.24
C LEU A 428 7.96 -3.73 14.39
N ALA A 429 8.70 -3.51 13.29
CA ALA A 429 8.41 -2.44 12.35
C ALA A 429 7.15 -2.78 11.54
N ARG A 430 7.01 -4.03 11.07
CA ARG A 430 5.90 -4.46 10.19
C ARG A 430 4.50 -4.15 10.74
N GLY A 431 4.28 -4.35 12.04
CA GLY A 431 3.00 -4.08 12.69
C GLY A 431 2.63 -2.60 12.84
N GLN A 432 3.52 -1.67 12.50
CA GLN A 432 3.31 -0.21 12.64
C GLN A 432 3.20 0.52 11.29
N LEU A 433 3.37 -0.18 10.16
CA LEU A 433 3.42 0.42 8.82
C LEU A 433 2.08 0.26 8.10
N ALA A 434 1.56 1.37 7.60
CA ALA A 434 0.64 1.36 6.46
C ALA A 434 1.34 0.69 5.26
N LYS A 435 0.56 0.06 4.38
CA LYS A 435 1.07 -0.77 3.29
C LYS A 435 0.68 -0.18 1.95
N MET A 436 1.68 0.19 1.16
CA MET A 436 1.51 0.54 -0.25
C MET A 436 2.32 -0.45 -1.10
N CYS A 437 1.61 -1.31 -1.82
CA CYS A 437 2.21 -2.40 -2.58
C CYS A 437 1.98 -2.16 -4.07
N PHE A 438 3.05 -1.81 -4.77
CA PHE A 438 3.11 -1.79 -6.23
C PHE A 438 3.26 -3.22 -6.77
N GLY A 439 3.33 -3.37 -8.09
CA GLY A 439 3.54 -4.69 -8.68
C GLY A 439 4.81 -5.37 -8.20
N VAL A 440 4.70 -6.68 -8.01
CA VAL A 440 5.76 -7.58 -7.48
C VAL A 440 5.87 -8.80 -8.38
N GLU A 441 6.93 -9.59 -8.24
CA GLU A 441 7.20 -10.70 -9.17
C GLU A 441 6.33 -11.94 -8.92
N ASN A 442 5.98 -12.20 -7.66
CA ASN A 442 5.29 -13.42 -7.26
C ASN A 442 4.41 -13.21 -6.02
N SER A 443 3.56 -14.19 -5.70
CA SER A 443 2.63 -14.12 -4.58
C SER A 443 3.32 -14.11 -3.20
N ALA A 444 4.54 -14.66 -3.08
CA ALA A 444 5.28 -14.62 -1.82
C ALA A 444 5.69 -13.18 -1.50
N ASP A 445 6.25 -12.46 -2.48
CA ASP A 445 6.58 -11.04 -2.37
C ASP A 445 5.32 -10.19 -2.05
N ALA A 446 4.18 -10.53 -2.68
CA ALA A 446 2.90 -9.86 -2.40
C ALA A 446 2.49 -9.97 -0.92
N GLY A 447 2.70 -11.13 -0.29
CA GLY A 447 2.38 -11.37 1.12
C GLY A 447 3.12 -10.45 2.10
N PHE A 448 4.28 -9.92 1.72
CA PHE A 448 5.03 -8.98 2.57
C PHE A 448 4.69 -7.51 2.30
N GLY A 449 4.34 -7.21 1.05
CA GLY A 449 3.96 -5.87 0.61
C GLY A 449 2.55 -5.47 1.02
N LEU A 450 1.63 -6.44 1.09
CA LEU A 450 0.23 -6.26 1.46
C LEU A 450 0.01 -6.42 2.98
N SER A 451 -1.05 -5.79 3.49
CA SER A 451 -1.56 -6.09 4.83
C SER A 451 -2.32 -7.43 4.87
N GLU A 452 -2.52 -7.98 6.06
CA GLU A 452 -3.34 -9.20 6.25
C GLU A 452 -4.74 -9.03 5.64
N ARG A 453 -5.41 -7.91 5.91
CA ARG A 453 -6.74 -7.65 5.34
C ARG A 453 -6.75 -7.58 3.82
N GLN A 454 -5.68 -7.05 3.20
CA GLN A 454 -5.54 -7.04 1.74
C GLN A 454 -5.34 -8.44 1.17
N GLN A 455 -4.58 -9.29 1.86
CA GLN A 455 -4.38 -10.70 1.50
C GLN A 455 -5.69 -11.49 1.62
N ASP A 456 -6.43 -11.31 2.72
CA ASP A 456 -7.73 -11.94 2.94
C ASP A 456 -8.77 -11.51 1.89
N ALA A 457 -8.69 -10.25 1.43
CA ALA A 457 -9.51 -9.74 0.34
C ALA A 457 -9.05 -10.20 -1.06
N GLY A 458 -7.97 -10.99 -1.16
CA GLY A 458 -7.48 -11.54 -2.41
C GLY A 458 -6.81 -10.51 -3.33
N CYS A 459 -6.13 -9.49 -2.78
CA CYS A 459 -5.34 -8.55 -3.57
C CYS A 459 -4.15 -9.26 -4.24
N ARG A 460 -3.94 -9.02 -5.54
CA ARG A 460 -2.92 -9.73 -6.36
C ARG A 460 -2.02 -8.79 -7.18
N PRO A 461 -1.11 -8.02 -6.54
CA PRO A 461 -0.23 -7.08 -7.24
C PRO A 461 0.74 -7.77 -8.23
N GLU A 462 0.98 -9.06 -8.08
CA GLU A 462 1.79 -9.86 -9.01
C GLU A 462 1.13 -10.09 -10.37
N LEU A 463 -0.18 -9.81 -10.53
CA LEU A 463 -0.84 -9.96 -11.83
C LEU A 463 -0.41 -8.89 -12.84
N TRP A 464 0.11 -7.75 -12.37
CA TRP A 464 0.53 -6.66 -13.25
C TRP A 464 2.02 -6.33 -13.18
N THR A 465 2.75 -6.86 -12.20
CA THR A 465 4.22 -6.76 -12.10
C THR A 465 4.74 -5.34 -12.42
N ASN A 466 5.75 -5.21 -13.26
CA ASN A 466 6.18 -3.94 -13.84
C ASN A 466 5.52 -3.64 -15.21
N ALA A 467 4.59 -4.48 -15.68
CA ALA A 467 3.87 -4.26 -16.94
C ALA A 467 2.83 -3.13 -16.86
N GLN A 468 2.40 -2.75 -15.65
CA GLN A 468 1.55 -1.58 -15.41
C GLN A 468 2.17 -0.66 -14.35
N PRO A 469 3.22 0.11 -14.70
CA PRO A 469 3.88 0.98 -13.75
C PRO A 469 2.93 2.02 -13.15
N GLY A 470 3.04 2.18 -11.83
CA GLY A 470 2.22 3.12 -11.05
C GLY A 470 0.95 2.52 -10.46
N MET A 471 0.60 1.27 -10.82
CA MET A 471 -0.48 0.52 -10.17
C MET A 471 -0.04 0.00 -8.80
N ALA A 472 -0.90 0.19 -7.79
CA ALA A 472 -0.64 -0.26 -6.43
C ALA A 472 -1.95 -0.54 -5.67
N TYR A 473 -1.82 -1.25 -4.55
CA TYR A 473 -2.80 -1.27 -3.47
C TYR A 473 -2.32 -0.37 -2.33
N LEU A 474 -3.26 0.26 -1.61
CA LEU A 474 -2.96 1.10 -0.46
C LEU A 474 -3.88 0.80 0.71
N ASP A 475 -3.25 0.46 1.83
CA ASP A 475 -3.88 0.28 3.11
C ASP A 475 -3.23 1.23 4.12
N ALA A 476 -4.01 2.17 4.65
CA ALA A 476 -3.62 3.00 5.77
C ALA A 476 -4.82 3.34 6.66
N PRO A 477 -4.59 3.77 7.91
CA PRO A 477 -5.67 4.19 8.82
C PRO A 477 -6.59 5.30 8.28
N SER A 478 -6.12 6.10 7.32
CA SER A 478 -6.91 7.17 6.70
C SER A 478 -7.77 6.72 5.52
N ILE A 479 -7.58 5.48 5.04
CA ILE A 479 -8.29 4.96 3.87
C ILE A 479 -9.65 4.43 4.30
N GLU A 480 -10.69 4.83 3.56
CA GLU A 480 -12.08 4.42 3.79
C GLU A 480 -12.22 2.89 3.79
N GLU A 481 -13.08 2.38 4.68
CA GLU A 481 -13.41 0.96 4.73
C GLU A 481 -13.94 0.49 3.36
N GLY A 482 -13.40 -0.63 2.85
CA GLY A 482 -13.71 -1.16 1.52
C GLY A 482 -12.79 -0.66 0.37
N ARG A 483 -12.03 0.43 0.54
CA ARG A 483 -11.08 0.89 -0.51
C ARG A 483 -9.73 0.16 -0.48
N TYR A 484 -9.35 -0.42 0.65
CA TYR A 484 -8.03 -1.05 0.84
C TYR A 484 -7.73 -2.17 -0.16
N ALA A 485 -8.78 -2.84 -0.67
CA ALA A 485 -8.69 -3.91 -1.66
C ALA A 485 -8.90 -3.45 -3.11
N MET A 486 -9.17 -2.16 -3.33
CA MET A 486 -9.35 -1.59 -4.66
C MET A 486 -7.98 -1.15 -5.21
N PRO A 487 -7.61 -1.54 -6.44
CA PRO A 487 -6.41 -1.01 -7.07
C PRO A 487 -6.48 0.51 -7.24
N MET A 488 -5.34 1.17 -7.11
CA MET A 488 -5.15 2.58 -7.47
C MET A 488 -4.02 2.74 -8.48
N ARG A 489 -4.06 3.85 -9.22
CA ARG A 489 -2.96 4.26 -10.11
C ARG A 489 -2.41 5.62 -9.70
N THR A 490 -1.13 5.65 -9.38
CA THR A 490 -0.36 6.88 -9.16
C THR A 490 -0.21 7.66 -10.46
N PHE A 491 -0.02 8.98 -10.35
CA PHE A 491 0.14 9.80 -11.54
C PHE A 491 1.56 9.69 -12.10
N ALA A 492 1.64 9.74 -13.42
CA ALA A 492 2.89 9.72 -14.17
C ALA A 492 3.48 11.12 -14.30
N TRP A 493 4.80 11.18 -14.13
CA TRP A 493 5.62 12.35 -14.40
C TRP A 493 6.26 12.21 -15.78
N GLY A 494 6.36 13.30 -16.54
CA GLY A 494 7.15 13.31 -17.79
C GLY A 494 6.68 12.35 -18.87
N LEU A 495 5.37 12.32 -19.17
CA LEU A 495 4.88 11.61 -20.34
C LEU A 495 5.29 12.35 -21.63
N ASP A 496 5.66 11.59 -22.66
CA ASP A 496 5.93 12.11 -23.99
C ASP A 496 4.63 12.43 -24.75
N ASP A 497 4.75 12.92 -25.98
CA ASP A 497 3.60 13.34 -26.79
C ASP A 497 2.73 12.14 -27.23
N LYS A 498 3.22 10.90 -27.05
CA LYS A 498 2.52 9.64 -27.30
C LYS A 498 1.93 9.03 -26.02
N GLY A 499 2.16 9.65 -24.86
CA GLY A 499 1.72 9.13 -23.56
C GLY A 499 2.60 8.02 -23.00
N GLU A 500 3.82 7.85 -23.51
CA GLU A 500 4.83 6.95 -22.99
C GLU A 500 5.71 7.66 -21.95
N PHE A 501 6.31 6.89 -21.05
CA PHE A 501 7.13 7.46 -19.98
C PHE A 501 8.54 7.82 -20.49
N ASP A 502 8.97 9.05 -20.20
CA ASP A 502 10.30 9.56 -20.55
C ASP A 502 11.03 10.02 -19.28
N ASP A 503 12.11 9.31 -18.94
CA ASP A 503 12.90 9.57 -17.73
C ASP A 503 13.46 10.99 -17.68
N GLU A 504 13.93 11.52 -18.80
CA GLU A 504 14.57 12.85 -18.87
C GLU A 504 13.52 13.95 -18.63
N ARG A 505 12.37 13.84 -19.31
CA ARG A 505 11.23 14.74 -19.09
C ARG A 505 10.72 14.65 -17.66
N ALA A 506 10.63 13.45 -17.10
CA ALA A 506 10.13 13.21 -15.75
C ALA A 506 11.06 13.87 -14.71
N ASN A 507 12.37 13.64 -14.84
CA ASN A 507 13.39 14.26 -14.00
C ASN A 507 13.39 15.79 -14.12
N ALA A 508 13.31 16.33 -15.34
CA ALA A 508 13.27 17.77 -15.57
C ALA A 508 12.02 18.41 -14.95
N ALA A 509 10.84 17.78 -15.10
CA ALA A 509 9.60 18.23 -14.51
C ALA A 509 9.65 18.21 -12.97
N MET A 510 10.18 17.15 -12.38
CA MET A 510 10.32 17.04 -10.92
C MET A 510 11.32 18.06 -10.37
N ARG A 511 12.46 18.29 -11.04
CA ARG A 511 13.42 19.35 -10.66
C ARG A 511 12.79 20.74 -10.71
N ALA A 512 12.11 21.05 -11.80
CA ALA A 512 11.43 22.33 -11.96
C ALA A 512 10.38 22.54 -10.87
N TYR A 513 9.59 21.51 -10.57
CA TYR A 513 8.60 21.55 -9.50
C TYR A 513 9.24 21.71 -8.12
N ALA A 514 10.28 20.93 -7.79
CA ALA A 514 10.99 21.04 -6.52
C ALA A 514 11.60 22.44 -6.31
N ALA A 515 12.10 23.08 -7.36
CA ALA A 515 12.64 24.44 -7.31
C ALA A 515 11.58 25.50 -6.98
N THR A 516 10.29 25.23 -7.21
CA THR A 516 9.19 26.14 -6.79
C THR A 516 8.89 26.06 -5.29
N TYR A 517 9.32 24.99 -4.60
CA TYR A 517 9.11 24.77 -3.17
C TYR A 517 10.43 24.45 -2.45
N PRO A 518 11.44 25.34 -2.49
CA PRO A 518 12.74 25.05 -1.89
C PRO A 518 12.63 24.95 -0.37
N ALA A 519 13.42 24.04 0.23
CA ALA A 519 13.47 23.85 1.68
C ALA A 519 13.86 25.14 2.40
N ALA A 520 14.77 25.93 1.81
CA ALA A 520 15.22 27.22 2.33
C ALA A 520 14.08 28.25 2.53
N ALA A 521 13.00 28.15 1.75
CA ALA A 521 11.86 29.06 1.86
C ALA A 521 10.85 28.63 2.93
N LYS A 522 10.97 27.43 3.50
CA LYS A 522 10.04 26.94 4.52
C LYS A 522 10.40 27.46 5.90
N GLN A 523 9.40 27.98 6.61
CA GLN A 523 9.53 28.26 8.03
C GLN A 523 9.49 26.96 8.83
N VAL A 524 10.52 26.71 9.63
CA VAL A 524 10.64 25.53 10.49
C VAL A 524 11.02 25.93 11.92
N ASP A 525 10.67 25.10 12.91
CA ASP A 525 11.13 25.27 14.29
C ASP A 525 12.66 25.17 14.43
N GLU A 526 13.19 25.71 15.52
CA GLU A 526 14.63 25.82 15.80
C GLU A 526 15.35 24.46 15.77
N THR A 527 14.75 23.43 16.37
CA THR A 527 15.32 22.07 16.40
C THR A 527 15.40 21.50 14.98
N THR A 528 14.35 21.70 14.18
CA THR A 528 14.33 21.29 12.76
C THR A 528 15.35 22.07 11.92
N ALA A 529 15.48 23.37 12.14
CA ALA A 529 16.47 24.21 11.44
C ALA A 529 17.90 23.73 11.72
N ALA A 530 18.21 23.40 12.98
CA ALA A 530 19.54 22.92 13.39
C ALA A 530 19.91 21.55 12.78
N LEU A 531 18.91 20.70 12.52
CA LEU A 531 19.09 19.38 11.88
C LEU A 531 19.16 19.45 10.35
N SER A 532 18.73 20.58 9.77
CA SER A 532 18.71 20.79 8.33
C SER A 532 20.12 21.05 7.80
N ARG A 533 20.42 20.50 6.63
CA ARG A 533 21.67 20.71 5.88
C ARG A 533 21.31 21.18 4.48
N ILE A 534 20.75 22.38 4.41
CA ILE A 534 20.29 22.98 3.16
C ILE A 534 21.53 23.45 2.42
N THR A 535 21.87 22.76 1.33
CA THR A 535 22.83 23.27 0.36
C THR A 535 22.15 24.40 -0.42
N ASP A 536 22.61 25.64 -0.26
CA ASP A 536 22.23 26.72 -1.16
C ASP A 536 22.53 26.30 -2.61
N ALA A 537 21.62 26.62 -3.54
CA ALA A 537 21.67 26.25 -4.95
C ALA A 537 22.96 26.76 -5.65
N PRO A 538 23.32 26.24 -6.85
CA PRO A 538 24.69 26.04 -7.28
C PRO A 538 25.44 27.35 -7.53
N SER A 539 26.41 27.67 -6.67
CA SER A 539 27.48 28.58 -7.05
C SER A 539 28.39 27.88 -8.06
N ALA A 540 28.58 28.51 -9.22
CA ALA A 540 29.53 28.12 -10.25
C ALA A 540 30.90 27.73 -9.64
N PRO A 541 31.66 26.80 -10.26
CA PRO A 541 32.89 26.29 -9.70
C PRO A 541 33.89 27.44 -9.56
N THR A 542 34.07 27.91 -8.34
CA THR A 542 35.16 28.80 -7.98
C THR A 542 36.27 27.90 -7.47
N ALA A 543 37.41 27.99 -8.13
CA ALA A 543 38.59 27.18 -7.87
C ALA A 543 39.07 27.27 -6.41
N ALA A 544 39.45 26.10 -5.89
CA ALA A 544 40.38 25.83 -4.81
C ALA A 544 40.06 26.30 -3.38
N ALA A 545 39.79 25.32 -2.51
CA ALA A 545 40.45 25.15 -1.21
C ALA A 545 40.31 23.69 -0.72
N ASP A 546 41.42 23.13 -0.22
CA ASP A 546 41.64 21.74 0.21
C ASP A 546 40.75 21.20 1.36
N GLY A 547 40.32 19.93 1.20
CA GLY A 547 40.08 18.92 2.26
C GLY A 547 38.73 18.90 3.00
N PRO A 548 38.19 17.70 3.40
CA PRO A 548 38.91 16.46 3.70
C PRO A 548 38.55 15.24 2.82
N SER A 549 39.59 14.43 2.57
CA SER A 549 39.65 13.01 2.17
C SER A 549 38.39 12.30 1.67
N ARG A 550 38.37 12.06 0.35
CA ARG A 550 37.57 11.05 -0.37
C ARG A 550 37.92 9.63 0.14
N PRO A 551 36.97 8.68 0.24
CA PRO A 551 37.26 7.35 0.77
C PRO A 551 38.35 6.64 -0.06
N PRO A 552 39.27 5.90 0.59
CA PRO A 552 40.36 5.22 -0.08
C PRO A 552 39.84 4.14 -1.03
N VAL A 553 40.50 4.02 -2.18
CA VAL A 553 40.28 2.91 -3.13
C VAL A 553 40.72 1.61 -2.46
N ASP A 554 39.97 0.52 -2.68
CA ASP A 554 40.34 -0.81 -2.18
C ASP A 554 41.78 -1.15 -2.59
N ARG A 555 42.61 -1.48 -1.58
CA ARG A 555 44.05 -1.67 -1.73
C ARG A 555 44.36 -2.86 -2.63
N ASP A 556 43.61 -3.95 -2.51
CA ASP A 556 43.86 -5.16 -3.29
C ASP A 556 43.51 -4.93 -4.76
N LEU A 557 42.42 -4.19 -4.99
CA LEU A 557 42.02 -3.77 -6.33
C LEU A 557 43.02 -2.79 -6.96
N LEU A 558 43.62 -1.90 -6.17
CA LEU A 558 44.68 -0.99 -6.63
C LEU A 558 45.94 -1.75 -7.04
N LEU A 559 46.36 -2.75 -6.26
CA LEU A 559 47.52 -3.58 -6.60
C LEU A 559 47.29 -4.38 -7.89
N GLN A 560 46.10 -4.97 -8.05
CA GLN A 560 45.71 -5.66 -9.28
C GLN A 560 45.71 -4.70 -10.48
N ALA A 561 45.18 -3.48 -10.32
CA ALA A 561 45.17 -2.48 -11.37
C ALA A 561 46.59 -2.04 -11.77
N VAL A 562 47.49 -1.84 -10.80
CA VAL A 562 48.90 -1.50 -11.03
C VAL A 562 49.60 -2.62 -11.79
N GLU A 563 49.43 -3.87 -11.37
CA GLU A 563 49.98 -5.03 -12.06
C GLU A 563 49.51 -5.09 -13.52
N LEU A 564 48.22 -4.87 -13.74
CA LEU A 564 47.62 -4.92 -15.07
C LEU A 564 48.13 -3.78 -15.98
N VAL A 565 48.20 -2.55 -15.46
CA VAL A 565 48.68 -1.37 -16.18
C VAL A 565 50.17 -1.49 -16.53
N VAL A 566 50.99 -1.89 -15.57
CA VAL A 566 52.45 -2.02 -15.76
C VAL A 566 52.78 -3.21 -16.64
N THR A 567 52.05 -4.33 -16.55
CA THR A 567 52.27 -5.49 -17.43
C THR A 567 51.83 -5.21 -18.87
N HIS A 568 50.69 -4.55 -19.06
CA HIS A 568 50.16 -4.26 -20.41
C HIS A 568 50.73 -2.99 -21.05
N GLN A 569 51.46 -2.16 -20.29
CA GLN A 569 52.03 -0.88 -20.74
C GLN A 569 50.98 0.04 -21.41
N TYR A 570 49.73 -0.07 -20.96
CA TYR A 570 48.61 0.71 -21.45
C TYR A 570 47.64 0.95 -20.30
N ALA A 571 47.19 2.19 -20.10
CA ALA A 571 46.31 2.56 -19.01
C ALA A 571 45.11 3.35 -19.55
N SER A 572 43.90 2.84 -19.36
CA SER A 572 42.65 3.56 -19.66
C SER A 572 41.50 3.02 -18.81
N ALA A 573 40.51 3.87 -18.52
CA ALA A 573 39.38 3.49 -17.68
C ALA A 573 38.62 2.30 -18.30
N ALA A 574 38.43 2.30 -19.62
CA ALA A 574 37.77 1.20 -20.33
C ALA A 574 38.53 -0.13 -20.27
N MET A 575 39.88 -0.10 -20.25
CA MET A 575 40.69 -1.30 -20.12
C MET A 575 40.54 -1.92 -18.72
N LEU A 576 40.65 -1.10 -17.67
CA LEU A 576 40.50 -1.56 -16.29
C LEU A 576 39.08 -2.02 -15.98
N GLN A 577 38.06 -1.30 -16.47
CA GLN A 577 36.66 -1.69 -16.37
C GLN A 577 36.43 -3.12 -16.90
N ARG A 578 36.95 -3.41 -18.10
CA ARG A 578 36.78 -4.72 -18.73
C ARG A 578 37.60 -5.83 -18.08
N LYS A 579 38.81 -5.53 -17.63
CA LYS A 579 39.76 -6.52 -17.11
C LYS A 579 39.52 -6.86 -15.64
N LEU A 580 39.14 -5.87 -14.83
CA LEU A 580 38.82 -6.05 -13.40
C LEU A 580 37.32 -6.21 -13.14
N ARG A 581 36.47 -6.10 -14.17
CA ARG A 581 34.99 -6.20 -14.08
C ARG A 581 34.38 -5.21 -13.07
N ILE A 582 34.94 -4.01 -13.02
CA ILE A 582 34.53 -2.91 -12.12
C ILE A 582 33.72 -1.84 -12.86
N GLY A 583 33.11 -0.91 -12.13
CA GLY A 583 32.42 0.25 -12.72
C GLY A 583 33.39 1.26 -13.36
N PHE A 584 32.91 2.04 -14.34
CA PHE A 584 33.72 3.05 -15.03
C PHE A 584 34.27 4.14 -14.09
N GLN A 585 33.48 4.53 -13.08
CA GLN A 585 33.93 5.49 -12.06
C GLN A 585 35.04 4.93 -11.18
N ASP A 586 35.01 3.65 -10.83
CA ASP A 586 36.05 3.00 -10.01
C ASP A 586 37.34 2.80 -10.82
N ALA A 587 37.21 2.46 -12.10
CA ALA A 587 38.35 2.43 -13.02
C ALA A 587 39.04 3.80 -13.14
N GLY A 588 38.28 4.90 -13.16
CA GLY A 588 38.82 6.26 -13.09
C GLY A 588 39.55 6.55 -11.78
N ARG A 589 38.96 6.18 -10.63
CA ARG A 589 39.60 6.36 -9.32
C ARG A 589 40.92 5.59 -9.18
N LEU A 590 41.00 4.39 -9.75
CA LEU A 590 42.24 3.61 -9.78
C LEU A 590 43.33 4.32 -10.60
N LEU A 591 42.98 4.93 -11.73
CA LEU A 591 43.92 5.72 -12.54
C LEU A 591 44.37 6.98 -11.84
N ASP A 592 43.45 7.70 -11.18
CA ASP A 592 43.79 8.89 -10.39
C ASP A 592 44.74 8.53 -9.22
N ALA A 593 44.53 7.38 -8.57
CA ALA A 593 45.40 6.88 -7.51
C ALA A 593 46.79 6.47 -8.04
N MET A 594 46.84 5.83 -9.22
CA MET A 594 48.11 5.50 -9.89
C MET A 594 48.86 6.73 -10.40
N GLU A 595 48.15 7.80 -10.79
CA GLU A 595 48.74 9.08 -11.17
C GLU A 595 49.38 9.77 -9.96
N HIS A 596 48.66 9.82 -8.84
CA HIS A 596 49.19 10.33 -7.56
C HIS A 596 50.39 9.51 -7.07
N GLY A 597 50.39 8.19 -7.30
CA GLY A 597 51.50 7.28 -7.00
C GLY A 597 52.68 7.37 -7.98
N GLY A 598 52.59 8.18 -9.04
CA GLY A 598 53.63 8.34 -10.06
C GLY A 598 53.81 7.15 -11.01
N ILE A 599 52.87 6.19 -11.01
CA ILE A 599 52.89 4.98 -11.84
C ILE A 599 52.41 5.28 -13.26
N VAL A 600 51.46 6.20 -13.39
CA VAL A 600 51.00 6.75 -14.66
C VAL A 600 51.17 8.28 -14.72
N GLY A 601 51.26 8.84 -15.92
CA GLY A 601 51.25 10.27 -16.21
C GLY A 601 49.83 10.83 -16.35
N PRO A 602 49.69 12.13 -16.64
CA PRO A 602 48.38 12.75 -16.83
C PRO A 602 47.62 12.13 -18.02
N PRO A 603 46.28 12.22 -18.04
CA PRO A 603 45.48 11.70 -19.13
C PRO A 603 45.79 12.45 -20.44
N GLY A 604 46.01 11.69 -21.52
CA GLY A 604 46.13 12.20 -22.88
C GLY A 604 44.79 12.63 -23.48
N GLU A 605 44.82 13.32 -24.62
CA GLU A 605 43.62 13.79 -25.33
C GLU A 605 42.69 12.64 -25.79
N ASP A 606 43.23 11.43 -25.92
CA ASP A 606 42.52 10.20 -26.27
C ASP A 606 41.96 9.43 -25.05
N GLY A 607 42.15 9.96 -23.84
CA GLY A 607 41.69 9.35 -22.59
C GLY A 607 42.57 8.19 -22.09
N ALA A 608 43.73 7.95 -22.72
CA ALA A 608 44.74 7.02 -22.23
C ALA A 608 45.76 7.74 -21.34
N TYR A 609 46.23 7.06 -20.30
CA TYR A 609 47.27 7.57 -19.40
C TYR A 609 48.64 7.03 -19.84
N GLU A 610 49.67 7.86 -19.82
CA GLU A 610 51.05 7.44 -20.10
C GLU A 610 51.56 6.52 -18.97
N VAL A 611 52.03 5.31 -19.27
CA VAL A 611 52.55 4.40 -18.22
C VAL A 611 54.03 4.71 -17.96
N LYS A 612 54.36 5.14 -16.73
CA LYS A 612 55.73 5.55 -16.35
C LYS A 612 56.59 4.42 -15.81
N ALA A 613 55.96 3.37 -15.25
CA ALA A 613 56.66 2.21 -14.74
C ALA A 613 56.86 1.13 -15.82
N SER A 614 58.10 0.68 -16.02
CA SER A 614 58.40 -0.43 -16.93
C SER A 614 58.08 -1.78 -16.28
N PRO A 615 57.84 -2.85 -17.07
CA PRO A 615 57.49 -4.17 -16.51
C PRO A 615 58.52 -4.73 -15.53
N GLY A 616 59.81 -4.43 -15.73
CA GLY A 616 60.90 -4.83 -14.82
C GLY A 616 60.93 -4.08 -13.48
N ALA A 617 60.18 -2.98 -13.35
CA ALA A 617 60.05 -2.18 -12.13
C ALA A 617 58.75 -2.47 -11.36
N LEU A 618 57.96 -3.46 -11.76
CA LEU A 618 56.70 -3.83 -11.11
C LEU A 618 56.85 -4.08 -9.59
N PRO A 619 57.88 -4.78 -9.08
CA PRO A 619 58.06 -4.95 -7.63
C PRO A 619 58.25 -3.62 -6.89
N LEU A 620 58.91 -2.65 -7.53
CA LEU A 620 59.13 -1.31 -6.97
C LEU A 620 57.85 -0.47 -7.03
N ALA A 621 57.08 -0.56 -8.12
CA ALA A 621 55.79 0.11 -8.25
C ALA A 621 54.76 -0.41 -7.22
N LEU A 622 54.74 -1.73 -6.97
CA LEU A 622 53.90 -2.32 -5.92
C LEU A 622 54.39 -1.91 -4.52
N ALA A 623 55.70 -1.88 -4.27
CA ALA A 623 56.26 -1.43 -2.99
C ALA A 623 55.95 0.05 -2.69
N MET A 624 55.96 0.92 -3.71
CA MET A 624 55.58 2.34 -3.57
C MET A 624 54.10 2.52 -3.18
N VAL A 625 53.23 1.60 -3.59
CA VAL A 625 51.80 1.59 -3.24
C VAL A 625 51.56 0.95 -1.86
N LEU A 626 52.39 -0.01 -1.46
CA LEU A 626 52.23 -0.77 -0.21
C LEU A 626 52.74 -0.05 1.04
N GLY A 627 53.71 0.87 0.91
CA GLY A 627 54.10 1.82 1.95
C GLY A 627 54.63 1.23 3.26
N ASP A 628 55.53 0.23 3.23
CA ASP A 628 56.04 -0.36 4.49
C ASP A 628 57.54 -0.75 4.45
N PRO A 629 58.38 -0.21 5.36
CA PRO A 629 59.64 -0.81 5.78
C PRO A 629 59.45 -1.57 7.12
N GLU A 630 59.60 -2.90 7.04
CA GLU A 630 59.94 -3.86 8.11
C GLU A 630 58.89 -4.88 8.56
N THR A 631 59.30 -6.13 8.36
CA THR A 631 58.72 -7.43 8.74
C THR A 631 58.71 -7.72 10.24
N GLY A 632 57.66 -8.39 10.72
CA GLY A 632 57.77 -9.48 11.71
C GLY A 632 57.00 -9.32 13.03
N ARG A 633 55.84 -10.01 13.13
CA ARG A 633 55.29 -10.66 14.34
C ARG A 633 53.93 -11.31 14.01
N ILE A 634 53.88 -12.63 14.01
CA ILE A 634 52.63 -13.40 13.91
C ILE A 634 52.06 -13.51 15.33
N GLY A 635 50.98 -12.81 15.61
CA GLY A 635 50.23 -12.92 16.87
C GLY A 635 48.94 -13.68 16.63
N LEU A 636 48.84 -14.91 17.14
CA LEU A 636 47.57 -15.61 17.27
C LEU A 636 46.92 -15.13 18.58
N GLY A 637 45.82 -14.38 18.49
CA GLY A 637 44.90 -14.11 19.59
C GLY A 637 44.38 -12.67 19.69
N GLN A 638 43.14 -12.46 19.25
CA GLN A 638 42.03 -11.77 19.95
C GLN A 638 40.94 -11.38 18.93
N ASP A 639 39.91 -12.22 18.81
CA ASP A 639 38.60 -11.85 18.25
C ASP A 639 37.55 -12.60 19.07
N ASP A 640 37.27 -12.11 20.29
CA ASP A 640 36.10 -12.53 21.08
C ASP A 640 34.94 -11.58 20.74
N GLN A 641 34.33 -11.82 19.59
CA GLN A 641 32.92 -11.53 19.35
C GLN A 641 32.48 -12.52 18.28
N GLU A 642 31.66 -13.49 18.69
CA GLU A 642 30.98 -14.37 17.74
C GLU A 642 30.13 -13.50 16.82
N ASP A 643 30.57 -13.39 15.58
CA ASP A 643 29.84 -12.81 14.47
C ASP A 643 28.74 -13.81 14.07
N PRO A 644 27.44 -13.48 14.21
CA PRO A 644 26.36 -14.35 13.73
C PRO A 644 26.31 -14.43 12.20
N ASP A 645 27.04 -13.58 11.48
CA ASP A 645 26.86 -13.34 10.04
C ASP A 645 27.81 -14.16 9.13
N ASP A 646 28.56 -15.13 9.66
CA ASP A 646 29.41 -16.04 8.87
C ASP A 646 28.68 -17.38 8.51
N GLU A 647 27.34 -17.41 8.39
CA GLU A 647 26.60 -18.60 7.89
C GLU A 647 26.64 -18.79 6.36
N ASP A 648 27.14 -17.80 5.60
CA ASP A 648 27.08 -17.81 4.13
C ASP A 648 28.16 -18.65 3.41
N ASP A 649 29.09 -19.29 4.14
CA ASP A 649 30.06 -20.25 3.56
C ASP A 649 29.68 -21.74 3.77
N VAL A 650 28.46 -22.02 4.24
CA VAL A 650 27.99 -23.39 4.49
C VAL A 650 27.46 -24.06 3.20
N LYS A 651 28.37 -24.56 2.36
CA LYS A 651 27.99 -25.49 1.27
C LYS A 651 27.73 -26.89 1.82
N ASN A 652 26.46 -27.30 1.75
CA ASN A 652 25.96 -28.69 1.67
C ASN A 652 26.31 -29.63 2.86
N VAL A 653 25.67 -29.37 4.02
CA VAL A 653 25.82 -30.18 5.27
C VAL A 653 25.27 -31.60 5.13
N ALA A 654 24.30 -31.83 4.24
CA ALA A 654 23.65 -33.12 4.10
C ALA A 654 24.63 -34.24 3.69
N THR A 655 25.61 -33.93 2.83
CA THR A 655 26.54 -34.92 2.26
C THR A 655 27.55 -35.50 3.27
N GLU A 656 27.83 -34.79 4.38
CA GLU A 656 28.77 -35.27 5.40
C GLU A 656 28.13 -36.29 6.37
N TYR A 657 26.80 -36.25 6.52
CA TYR A 657 26.03 -37.10 7.43
C TYR A 657 25.16 -38.16 6.74
N LEU A 658 24.95 -38.08 5.42
CA LEU A 658 24.27 -39.12 4.64
C LEU A 658 25.19 -40.34 4.42
N LYS A 659 25.36 -41.14 5.47
CA LYS A 659 25.97 -42.49 5.38
C LYS A 659 25.16 -43.54 6.15
N THR A 660 23.84 -43.43 6.10
CA THR A 660 22.96 -44.46 6.64
C THR A 660 21.94 -44.85 5.57
N ASP A 661 21.93 -46.12 5.18
CA ASP A 661 20.79 -46.72 4.50
C ASP A 661 19.57 -46.56 5.44
N ASP A 662 18.49 -46.02 4.88
CA ASP A 662 17.22 -45.78 5.58
C ASP A 662 16.75 -47.07 6.28
N PRO A 663 16.59 -47.09 7.62
CA PRO A 663 16.11 -48.27 8.30
C PRO A 663 14.60 -48.38 8.07
N ASP A 664 14.25 -49.25 7.12
CA ASP A 664 12.89 -49.75 6.82
C ASP A 664 12.12 -49.00 5.70
N PRO A 665 12.29 -49.42 4.42
CA PRO A 665 11.57 -48.85 3.28
C PRO A 665 10.06 -49.18 3.24
N ALA A 666 9.49 -49.80 4.28
CA ALA A 666 8.07 -50.14 4.34
C ALA A 666 7.17 -48.99 4.84
N VAL A 667 7.72 -47.95 5.48
CA VAL A 667 6.92 -46.85 6.03
C VAL A 667 6.77 -45.75 4.97
N THR A 668 5.60 -45.67 4.36
CA THR A 668 5.20 -44.58 3.47
C THR A 668 4.07 -43.80 4.14
N ALA A 669 4.35 -42.59 4.58
CA ALA A 669 3.34 -41.70 5.13
C ALA A 669 2.64 -40.93 3.99
N GLY A 670 1.33 -41.11 3.86
CA GLY A 670 0.48 -40.41 2.92
C GLY A 670 0.03 -39.02 3.43
N PRO A 671 -0.49 -38.14 2.56
CA PRO A 671 -0.96 -36.79 2.94
C PRO A 671 -2.11 -36.77 3.96
N ASP A 672 -2.79 -37.90 4.12
CA ASP A 672 -3.97 -38.09 4.98
C ASP A 672 -3.69 -39.01 6.18
N ASP A 673 -2.43 -39.35 6.47
CA ASP A 673 -2.10 -40.17 7.64
C ASP A 673 -2.13 -39.31 8.90
N ASP A 674 -2.93 -39.72 9.89
CA ASP A 674 -3.08 -39.03 11.17
C ASP A 674 -1.74 -38.93 11.90
N ILE A 675 -1.34 -37.70 12.24
CA ILE A 675 -0.17 -37.45 13.09
C ILE A 675 -0.53 -37.94 14.50
N PRO A 676 0.19 -38.92 15.07
CA PRO A 676 -0.13 -39.39 16.41
C PRO A 676 0.09 -38.27 17.43
N ASP A 677 -0.89 -38.08 18.32
CA ASP A 677 -0.78 -37.13 19.42
C ASP A 677 0.43 -37.46 20.29
N ILE A 678 1.19 -36.42 20.63
CA ILE A 678 2.36 -36.51 21.51
C ILE A 678 1.86 -36.97 22.88
N PRO A 679 2.39 -38.06 23.47
CA PRO A 679 1.95 -38.51 24.78
C PRO A 679 2.13 -37.42 25.85
N ASP A 680 1.06 -37.09 26.57
CA ASP A 680 1.10 -36.15 27.70
C ASP A 680 2.08 -36.66 28.78
N GLY A 681 3.27 -36.06 28.86
CA GLY A 681 4.23 -36.36 29.92
C GLY A 681 5.72 -36.30 29.58
N GLU A 682 6.12 -35.97 28.34
CA GLU A 682 7.55 -35.72 28.10
C GLU A 682 8.01 -34.41 28.77
N PRO A 683 9.13 -34.41 29.50
CA PRO A 683 9.68 -33.19 30.06
C PRO A 683 10.08 -32.23 28.93
N PRO A 684 10.02 -30.91 29.14
CA PRO A 684 10.45 -29.96 28.13
C PRO A 684 11.88 -30.28 27.71
N TRP A 685 12.14 -30.24 26.40
CA TRP A 685 13.46 -30.33 25.79
C TRP A 685 14.48 -29.60 26.66
N ARG A 686 15.25 -30.36 27.45
CA ARG A 686 16.34 -29.80 28.25
C ARG A 686 17.55 -29.74 27.33
N PHE A 687 17.80 -28.55 26.79
CA PHE A 687 19.13 -28.24 26.29
C PHE A 687 20.10 -28.43 27.46
N ALA A 688 21.06 -29.35 27.29
CA ALA A 688 22.14 -29.49 28.25
C ALA A 688 22.80 -28.10 28.45
N PRO A 689 23.21 -27.74 29.68
CA PRO A 689 23.90 -26.48 29.90
C PRO A 689 25.12 -26.39 28.96
N PRO A 690 25.44 -25.20 28.43
CA PRO A 690 26.56 -25.04 27.50
C PRO A 690 27.84 -25.56 28.14
N GLY A 691 28.70 -26.15 27.31
CA GLY A 691 29.98 -26.72 27.72
C GLY A 691 30.83 -25.73 28.52
N VAL A 692 31.87 -26.24 29.18
CA VAL A 692 32.78 -25.44 30.01
C VAL A 692 33.23 -24.19 29.23
N LYS A 693 32.92 -22.98 29.74
CA LYS A 693 33.36 -21.72 29.12
C LYS A 693 34.88 -21.63 29.14
N MET A 694 35.50 -21.59 27.97
CA MET A 694 36.96 -21.51 27.80
C MET A 694 37.39 -20.09 27.45
N THR A 695 38.56 -19.65 27.94
CA THR A 695 39.20 -18.41 27.46
C THR A 695 39.75 -18.61 26.04
N PRO A 696 40.03 -17.54 25.27
CA PRO A 696 40.61 -17.64 23.92
C PRO A 696 41.87 -18.51 23.85
N GLU A 697 42.76 -18.37 24.83
CA GLU A 697 43.99 -19.16 24.91
C GLU A 697 43.67 -20.65 25.16
N GLN A 698 42.66 -20.93 26.00
CA GLN A 698 42.21 -22.29 26.28
C GLN A 698 41.54 -22.93 25.06
N ARG A 699 40.77 -22.16 24.28
CA ARG A 699 40.16 -22.64 23.01
C ARG A 699 41.22 -22.98 21.98
N GLY A 700 42.23 -22.11 21.82
CA GLY A 700 43.38 -22.36 20.95
C GLY A 700 44.17 -23.60 21.36
N GLN A 701 44.43 -23.77 22.65
CA GLN A 701 45.11 -24.96 23.19
C GLN A 701 44.28 -26.24 23.00
N ALA A 702 42.96 -26.21 23.21
CA ALA A 702 42.08 -27.36 23.01
C ALA A 702 42.03 -27.80 21.55
N LEU A 703 41.98 -26.84 20.61
CA LEU A 703 42.04 -27.12 19.18
C LEU A 703 43.37 -27.79 18.78
N LEU A 704 44.50 -27.21 19.22
CA LEU A 704 45.83 -27.75 18.93
C LEU A 704 46.06 -29.12 19.59
N ALA A 705 45.58 -29.32 20.82
CA ALA A 705 45.67 -30.62 21.50
C ALA A 705 44.89 -31.70 20.74
N ARG A 706 43.69 -31.38 20.27
CA ARG A 706 42.89 -32.32 19.46
C ARG A 706 43.53 -32.61 18.10
N LEU A 707 44.11 -31.61 17.47
CA LEU A 707 44.87 -31.76 16.23
C LEU A 707 46.08 -32.68 16.46
N GLN A 708 46.79 -32.51 17.59
CA GLN A 708 47.92 -33.35 17.99
C GLN A 708 47.52 -34.80 18.24
N GLU A 709 46.39 -35.06 18.92
CA GLU A 709 45.86 -36.42 19.10
C GLU A 709 45.61 -37.13 17.76
N LEU A 710 45.11 -36.40 16.76
CA LEU A 710 44.89 -36.95 15.42
C LEU A 710 46.21 -37.25 14.70
N TYR A 711 47.22 -36.38 14.85
CA TYR A 711 48.57 -36.63 14.35
C TYR A 711 49.20 -37.87 15.00
N ASP A 712 49.12 -38.00 16.32
CA ASP A 712 49.67 -39.13 17.08
C ASP A 712 48.91 -40.44 16.78
N GLY A 713 47.62 -40.33 16.44
CA GLY A 713 46.78 -41.42 15.92
C GLY A 713 47.07 -41.82 14.47
N GLY A 714 48.02 -41.16 13.79
CA GLY A 714 48.43 -41.48 12.43
C GLY A 714 47.52 -40.93 11.33
N ALA A 715 46.66 -39.95 11.63
CA ALA A 715 45.81 -39.32 10.64
C ALA A 715 46.65 -38.55 9.60
N ARG A 716 46.35 -38.77 8.31
CA ARG A 716 47.00 -38.07 7.18
C ARG A 716 46.10 -37.01 6.53
N GLU A 717 44.83 -37.01 6.92
CA GLU A 717 43.81 -36.05 6.48
C GLU A 717 42.87 -35.79 7.64
N VAL A 718 42.37 -34.56 7.75
CA VAL A 718 41.41 -34.16 8.79
C VAL A 718 40.25 -33.38 8.19
N SER A 719 39.05 -33.63 8.69
CA SER A 719 37.83 -32.90 8.36
C SER A 719 37.39 -32.06 9.54
N THR A 720 36.42 -31.16 9.31
CA THR A 720 35.81 -30.43 10.44
C THR A 720 35.16 -31.40 11.44
N GLY A 721 34.49 -32.45 10.93
CA GLY A 721 33.82 -33.48 11.74
C GLY A 721 34.69 -34.18 12.79
N ASP A 722 36.01 -34.26 12.59
CA ASP A 722 36.94 -34.93 13.52
C ASP A 722 37.12 -34.18 14.87
N PHE A 723 36.68 -32.92 14.89
CA PHE A 723 36.65 -32.05 16.07
C PHE A 723 35.29 -32.01 16.78
N LYS A 724 34.35 -32.88 16.38
CA LYS A 724 33.04 -33.03 17.02
C LYS A 724 33.07 -33.10 18.55
N PRO A 725 34.02 -33.82 19.19
CA PRO A 725 34.11 -33.83 20.64
C PRO A 725 34.33 -32.44 21.27
N LEU A 726 34.97 -31.49 20.58
CA LEU A 726 35.20 -30.14 21.12
C LEU A 726 33.89 -29.36 21.22
N TRP A 727 33.10 -29.28 20.15
CA TRP A 727 31.85 -28.50 20.18
C TRP A 727 30.69 -29.21 20.90
N GLU A 728 30.81 -30.50 21.19
CA GLU A 728 29.83 -31.22 22.04
C GLU A 728 30.13 -31.11 23.54
N THR A 729 31.37 -30.77 23.93
CA THR A 729 31.81 -30.74 25.35
C THR A 729 32.23 -29.37 25.85
N THR A 730 32.43 -28.40 24.95
CA THR A 730 32.94 -27.05 25.25
C THR A 730 32.02 -25.97 24.68
N ASP A 731 32.37 -24.69 24.86
CA ASP A 731 31.70 -23.55 24.24
C ASP A 731 32.23 -23.21 22.83
N ILE A 732 33.08 -24.05 22.24
CA ILE A 732 33.63 -23.85 20.91
C ILE A 732 32.59 -24.21 19.85
N SER A 733 32.24 -23.30 18.95
CA SER A 733 31.33 -23.57 17.84
C SER A 733 32.01 -24.26 16.65
N ARG A 734 31.23 -24.98 15.85
CA ARG A 734 31.73 -25.65 14.62
C ARG A 734 32.27 -24.64 13.59
N SER A 735 31.58 -23.51 13.41
CA SER A 735 31.99 -22.44 12.50
C SER A 735 33.33 -21.83 12.93
N TRP A 736 33.54 -21.67 14.23
CA TRP A 736 34.83 -21.21 14.77
C TRP A 736 35.96 -22.18 14.40
N ILE A 737 35.75 -23.51 14.50
CA ILE A 737 36.76 -24.51 14.11
C ILE A 737 37.06 -24.42 12.61
N GLN A 738 36.04 -24.25 11.75
CA GLN A 738 36.24 -24.10 10.30
C GLN A 738 37.11 -22.88 9.96
N LYS A 739 36.86 -21.76 10.64
CA LYS A 739 37.65 -20.52 10.49
C LYS A 739 39.09 -20.71 10.94
N GLN A 740 39.31 -21.40 12.06
CA GLN A 740 40.68 -21.70 12.52
C GLN A 740 41.40 -22.70 11.60
N MET A 741 40.72 -23.73 11.08
CA MET A 741 41.31 -24.67 10.12
C MET A 741 41.76 -23.96 8.84
N LYS A 742 40.94 -23.04 8.32
CA LYS A 742 41.32 -22.18 7.19
C LYS A 742 42.57 -21.35 7.49
N ARG A 743 42.62 -20.69 8.66
CA ARG A 743 43.79 -19.92 9.12
C ARG A 743 45.06 -20.79 9.27
N LEU A 744 44.93 -22.02 9.80
CA LEU A 744 46.04 -22.96 9.92
C LEU A 744 46.55 -23.44 8.56
N SER A 745 45.65 -23.58 7.57
CA SER A 745 46.01 -23.93 6.19
C SER A 745 46.71 -22.76 5.49
N GLU A 746 46.18 -21.54 5.62
CA GLU A 746 46.81 -20.30 5.11
C GLU A 746 48.18 -20.04 5.75
N ALA A 747 48.34 -20.40 7.03
CA ALA A 747 49.62 -20.33 7.75
C ALA A 747 50.58 -21.48 7.42
N GLY A 748 50.18 -22.46 6.59
CA GLY A 748 51.00 -23.60 6.18
C GLY A 748 51.24 -24.66 7.27
N ILE A 749 50.48 -24.64 8.37
CA ILE A 749 50.57 -25.61 9.47
C ILE A 749 49.88 -26.92 9.10
N ILE A 750 48.74 -26.82 8.41
CA ILE A 750 48.08 -27.94 7.73
C ILE A 750 48.11 -27.70 6.23
N GLY A 751 48.02 -28.76 5.43
CA GLY A 751 48.01 -28.68 3.98
C GLY A 751 46.72 -28.07 3.43
N GLU A 752 46.71 -27.88 2.11
CA GLU A 752 45.54 -27.34 1.41
C GLU A 752 44.32 -28.25 1.54
N ARG A 753 43.15 -27.63 1.41
CA ARG A 753 41.87 -28.31 1.38
C ARG A 753 41.73 -29.08 0.06
N ASP A 754 41.22 -30.30 0.11
CA ASP A 754 41.00 -31.13 -1.08
C ASP A 754 40.05 -30.46 -2.11
N GLU A 755 40.11 -30.91 -3.36
CA GLU A 755 39.30 -30.35 -4.47
C GLU A 755 37.78 -30.47 -4.22
N ALA A 756 37.37 -31.43 -3.38
CA ALA A 756 35.97 -31.61 -2.95
C ALA A 756 35.55 -30.63 -1.85
N GLY A 757 36.49 -29.91 -1.24
CA GLY A 757 36.24 -28.94 -0.18
C GLY A 757 35.81 -29.58 1.14
N GLN A 758 36.23 -30.81 1.44
CA GLN A 758 35.79 -31.56 2.63
C GLN A 758 36.91 -31.86 3.63
N ARG A 759 38.16 -32.00 3.18
CA ARG A 759 39.28 -32.44 4.05
C ARG A 759 40.54 -31.62 3.84
N TYR A 760 41.36 -31.47 4.88
CA TYR A 760 42.67 -30.84 4.85
C TYR A 760 43.76 -31.91 4.93
N ALA A 761 44.78 -31.82 4.08
CA ALA A 761 45.94 -32.71 4.17
C ALA A 761 46.76 -32.42 5.43
N MET A 762 47.25 -33.44 6.12
CA MET A 762 48.16 -33.30 7.26
C MET A 762 49.58 -33.70 6.83
N PRO A 763 50.49 -32.74 6.57
CA PRO A 763 51.87 -33.07 6.21
C PRO A 763 52.65 -33.68 7.40
N ASP A 764 53.76 -34.38 7.14
CA ASP A 764 54.63 -34.91 8.20
C ASP A 764 55.17 -33.77 9.09
N ARG A 765 54.65 -33.72 10.32
CA ARG A 765 55.03 -32.92 11.49
C ARG A 765 55.81 -31.60 11.20
N PRO A 766 55.14 -30.44 11.18
CA PRO A 766 55.82 -29.19 11.46
C PRO A 766 56.15 -29.11 12.97
N GLU A 767 57.41 -28.82 13.33
CA GLU A 767 57.76 -28.40 14.69
C GLU A 767 57.13 -27.02 14.94
N LEU A 768 56.03 -26.99 15.68
CA LEU A 768 55.41 -25.75 16.12
C LEU A 768 56.33 -25.06 17.16
N PRO A 769 56.54 -23.74 17.09
CA PRO A 769 57.31 -22.98 18.07
C PRO A 769 56.63 -22.88 19.44
#